data_AF-A0A2A2QG45-F1
#
_entry.id   AF-A0A2A2QG45-F1
#
_cell.length_a   1.000
_cell.length_b   1.000
_cell.length_c   1.000
_cell.angle_alpha   90.00
_cell.angle_beta   90.00
_cell.angle_gamma   90.00
#
_symmetry.space_group_name_H-M   'P 1'
#
loop_
_entity.id
_entity.type
_entity.pdbx_description
1 polymer ?
#
loop_
_entity_poly.entity_id
_entity_poly.type
_entity_poly.pdbx_seq_one_letter_code
_entity_poly.pdbx_strand_id
1 'polypeptide(L)'
;MRIFVSAPSASMLALIKSRNSSLSVRWLGLLLACLGMAEARQVLPVFLSDNHAETAGWITRNFDLDAPHTLVLVDAHSDASAVERSEEMREAMRRVPSEEERARRVENWRMTGRLQAFNWIEPLMPRPLDKVVWMAAPSLESGEFALKTREAAESLDGRLEVEPRSSGSFASRWETKDLLGFHEWQPGGRQIILAIDLDWFAAMAPADRERHFSAIWERAMDWPGLAGVAFSVSRPWLTDDAEADALVSLVIDVVRHTRGAHLELDASVDDRPDDSLKAAESDTEVTRWDFAKASPVLRMKLQSLGKRLSITDRNRNWSVSPWREEAGTARLVPADGEIDCDHVWRYPRGKEPILRVDAPADATGRTRWHLLEPVRDAYDLLPETGLGKAFSASPARWIYEKPRQVAETQDFQLDPATWSRESGGRFLIGAECETPRGWIPAPAIEIRVRTADGFRGSLSECGGMPYVFGIAGVSETDLGGVEAGWGSDCANLLISAWRRHGIGLPWGDPGILRDWLEAIAEDVGVSDHVEISQGQIARGIAIDFGKHVAAVWEDVKPQGILGGNDLVMHHLGGKPEIVALETLAATRPVFTVRMPRSEESCVMKFAGDVVLAEGERTVIGGFERGHADGFVVNLEGIPSMRKPVGKPRYDFRFPPERLDWLKSRGVDAVSLANNHAADAGGEGIIEGIAALRKAGIACFGAGANEVEACRPLRIERKGVQMAIFGVSYFPEGIADSDSAGVAGLPAHRAILEREFRQALELGERIIVIVHGGDEYDARVNDEQHRWARWLVAWGASFIVGAHPHVIQREENYGGAVILHSLGNAVYPSRISSVASGAIRTLDVGRPVPVLRQAGSAR
;
A
#
# COMPACT_ATOMS: atom_id res chain seq x y z
N MET A 1 -29.30 -11.04 1.74
CA MET A 1 -29.80 -11.63 0.49
C MET A 1 -28.68 -11.48 -0.54
N ARG A 2 -27.79 -12.49 -0.65
CA ARG A 2 -26.63 -12.47 -1.56
C ARG A 2 -27.12 -12.73 -2.99
N ILE A 3 -26.86 -11.82 -3.92
CA ILE A 3 -27.15 -12.04 -5.35
C ILE A 3 -26.02 -12.91 -5.89
N PHE A 4 -26.33 -14.17 -6.20
CA PHE A 4 -25.47 -15.06 -6.97
C PHE A 4 -25.32 -14.50 -8.39
N VAL A 5 -24.13 -14.02 -8.74
CA VAL A 5 -23.76 -13.80 -10.14
C VAL A 5 -23.14 -15.10 -10.63
N SER A 6 -23.96 -15.96 -11.24
CA SER A 6 -23.47 -17.13 -11.97
C SER A 6 -22.61 -16.68 -13.15
N ALA A 7 -21.43 -17.27 -13.32
CA ALA A 7 -20.58 -17.06 -14.49
C ALA A 7 -21.38 -17.29 -15.80
N PRO A 8 -21.20 -16.45 -16.84
CA PRO A 8 -21.94 -16.62 -18.08
C PRO A 8 -21.50 -17.90 -18.79
N SER A 9 -22.46 -18.67 -19.32
CA SER A 9 -22.21 -19.91 -20.05
C SER A 9 -21.37 -19.65 -21.32
N ALA A 10 -20.62 -20.66 -21.77
CA ALA A 10 -19.76 -20.60 -22.96
C ALA A 10 -20.46 -20.14 -24.25
N SER A 11 -21.79 -20.26 -24.32
CA SER A 11 -22.64 -19.74 -25.40
C SER A 11 -22.71 -18.20 -25.46
N MET A 12 -22.47 -17.49 -24.35
CA MET A 12 -22.51 -16.03 -24.27
C MET A 12 -21.19 -15.38 -24.74
N LEU A 13 -20.06 -16.10 -24.58
CA LEU A 13 -18.73 -15.72 -25.10
C LEU A 13 -18.65 -15.77 -26.63
N ALA A 14 -19.46 -16.61 -27.28
CA ALA A 14 -19.49 -16.72 -28.75
C ALA A 14 -20.15 -15.49 -29.43
N LEU A 15 -21.04 -14.77 -28.76
CA LEU A 15 -21.70 -13.57 -29.32
C LEU A 15 -20.80 -12.32 -29.35
N ILE A 16 -19.71 -12.30 -28.58
CA ILE A 16 -18.79 -11.16 -28.45
C ILE A 16 -17.90 -10.98 -29.71
N LYS A 17 -17.78 -12.02 -30.55
CA LYS A 17 -16.91 -12.00 -31.75
C LYS A 17 -17.58 -11.49 -33.03
N SER A 18 -18.88 -11.17 -33.05
CA SER A 18 -19.54 -10.66 -34.26
C SER A 18 -19.50 -9.13 -34.32
N ARG A 19 -19.18 -8.58 -35.51
CA ARG A 19 -19.00 -7.14 -35.79
C ARG A 19 -20.25 -6.25 -35.60
N ASN A 20 -21.37 -6.79 -35.11
CA ASN A 20 -22.68 -6.14 -35.08
C ASN A 20 -23.44 -6.24 -33.73
N SER A 21 -22.76 -6.20 -32.58
CA SER A 21 -23.47 -6.13 -31.28
C SER A 21 -23.90 -4.70 -30.93
N SER A 22 -25.17 -4.55 -30.52
CA SER A 22 -25.83 -3.29 -30.18
C SER A 22 -25.22 -2.60 -28.95
N LEU A 23 -25.43 -1.28 -28.83
CA LEU A 23 -24.95 -0.43 -27.72
C LEU A 23 -25.10 -1.09 -26.34
N SER A 24 -26.19 -1.82 -26.10
CA SER A 24 -26.51 -2.50 -24.84
C SER A 24 -25.49 -3.54 -24.35
N VAL A 25 -24.75 -4.21 -25.24
CA VAL A 25 -23.72 -5.21 -24.84
C VAL A 25 -22.40 -4.54 -24.44
N ARG A 26 -22.08 -3.39 -25.03
CA ARG A 26 -20.95 -2.54 -24.62
C ARG A 26 -21.20 -1.88 -23.27
N TRP A 27 -22.44 -1.46 -23.00
CA TRP A 27 -22.84 -0.93 -21.70
C TRP A 27 -22.81 -1.99 -20.60
N LEU A 28 -23.10 -3.26 -20.88
CA LEU A 28 -23.03 -4.32 -19.87
C LEU A 28 -21.58 -4.69 -19.48
N GLY A 29 -20.66 -4.66 -20.44
CA GLY A 29 -19.22 -4.79 -20.17
C GLY A 29 -18.64 -3.60 -19.40
N LEU A 30 -19.11 -2.38 -19.69
CA LEU A 30 -18.79 -1.19 -18.89
C LEU A 30 -19.42 -1.24 -17.50
N LEU A 31 -20.67 -1.71 -17.36
CA LEU A 31 -21.33 -1.83 -16.06
C LEU A 31 -20.63 -2.84 -15.16
N LEU A 32 -20.10 -3.93 -15.71
CA LEU A 32 -19.29 -4.90 -14.95
C LEU A 32 -17.93 -4.31 -14.53
N ALA A 33 -17.31 -3.45 -15.36
CA ALA A 33 -16.13 -2.69 -14.97
C ALA A 33 -16.45 -1.64 -13.88
N CYS A 34 -17.64 -1.04 -13.89
CA CYS A 34 -18.09 -0.10 -12.86
C CYS A 34 -18.57 -0.80 -11.57
N LEU A 35 -19.09 -2.03 -11.66
CA LEU A 35 -19.47 -2.87 -10.52
C LEU A 35 -18.27 -3.61 -9.92
N GLY A 36 -17.16 -3.70 -10.64
CA GLY A 36 -15.87 -4.24 -10.21
C GLY A 36 -15.07 -3.35 -9.26
N MET A 37 -15.69 -2.38 -8.60
CA MET A 37 -15.10 -1.63 -7.48
C MET A 37 -15.36 -2.33 -6.13
N ALA A 38 -15.34 -3.67 -6.12
CA ALA A 38 -14.94 -4.35 -4.90
C ALA A 38 -13.45 -4.03 -4.71
N GLU A 39 -13.05 -3.55 -3.54
CA GLU A 39 -11.64 -3.46 -3.16
C GLU A 39 -11.04 -4.86 -3.26
N ALA A 40 -10.52 -5.20 -4.44
CA ALA A 40 -9.75 -6.41 -4.63
C ALA A 40 -8.42 -6.13 -3.93
N ARG A 41 -8.35 -6.43 -2.64
CA ARG A 41 -7.06 -6.57 -1.96
C ARG A 41 -6.29 -7.63 -2.75
N GLN A 42 -5.35 -7.18 -3.56
CA GLN A 42 -4.55 -8.04 -4.41
C GLN A 42 -3.54 -8.76 -3.54
N VAL A 43 -4.03 -9.81 -2.89
CA VAL A 43 -3.24 -10.66 -2.03
C VAL A 43 -2.98 -11.96 -2.76
N LEU A 44 -1.72 -12.30 -2.97
CA LEU A 44 -1.31 -13.65 -3.34
C LEU A 44 -1.14 -14.44 -2.05
N PRO A 45 -2.05 -15.36 -1.70
CA PRO A 45 -1.92 -16.15 -0.49
C PRO A 45 -0.82 -17.20 -0.71
N VAL A 46 0.17 -17.18 0.17
CA VAL A 46 1.30 -18.11 0.22
C VAL A 46 1.25 -18.86 1.53
N PHE A 47 1.41 -20.17 1.50
CA PHE A 47 1.40 -21.03 2.69
C PHE A 47 2.72 -21.77 2.85
N LEU A 48 3.21 -21.91 4.07
CA LEU A 48 4.37 -22.73 4.41
C LEU A 48 4.08 -23.59 5.63
N SER A 49 4.42 -24.87 5.54
CA SER A 49 4.32 -25.85 6.62
C SER A 49 5.46 -26.86 6.58
N ASP A 50 5.55 -27.68 7.62
CA ASP A 50 6.52 -28.77 7.72
C ASP A 50 6.04 -30.11 7.10
N ASN A 51 4.84 -30.15 6.49
CA ASN A 51 4.28 -31.35 5.85
C ASN A 51 3.10 -31.06 4.89
N HIS A 52 2.69 -32.08 4.13
CA HIS A 52 1.66 -32.02 3.09
C HIS A 52 0.21 -31.99 3.60
N ALA A 53 -0.07 -32.56 4.78
CA ALA A 53 -1.41 -32.54 5.37
C ALA A 53 -1.86 -31.11 5.74
N GLU A 54 -0.90 -30.25 6.06
CA GLU A 54 -1.17 -28.83 6.28
C GLU A 54 -1.58 -28.10 5.00
N THR A 55 -0.88 -28.36 3.89
CA THR A 55 -1.25 -27.86 2.56
C THR A 55 -2.71 -28.21 2.23
N ALA A 56 -3.17 -29.40 2.63
CA ALA A 56 -4.57 -29.81 2.43
C ALA A 56 -5.54 -28.98 3.26
N GLY A 57 -5.23 -28.82 4.55
CA GLY A 57 -6.00 -27.96 5.43
C GLY A 57 -6.10 -26.55 4.88
N TRP A 58 -4.97 -25.96 4.49
CA TRP A 58 -4.93 -24.61 3.94
C TRP A 58 -5.75 -24.48 2.65
N ILE A 59 -5.62 -25.39 1.69
CA ILE A 59 -6.42 -25.35 0.45
C ILE A 59 -7.92 -25.40 0.75
N THR A 60 -8.34 -26.29 1.67
CA THR A 60 -9.76 -26.48 1.98
C THR A 60 -10.42 -25.27 2.66
N ARG A 61 -9.62 -24.46 3.37
CA ARG A 61 -10.06 -23.23 4.04
C ARG A 61 -10.06 -22.01 3.14
N ASN A 62 -9.18 -21.97 2.13
CA ASN A 62 -8.93 -20.76 1.35
C ASN A 62 -9.53 -20.78 -0.07
N PHE A 63 -9.91 -21.95 -0.59
CA PHE A 63 -10.42 -22.06 -1.97
C PHE A 63 -11.80 -22.72 -2.04
N ASP A 64 -12.57 -22.30 -3.04
CA ASP A 64 -13.90 -22.84 -3.31
C ASP A 64 -13.79 -24.25 -3.90
N LEU A 65 -13.91 -25.27 -3.04
CA LEU A 65 -13.84 -26.65 -3.48
C LEU A 65 -15.02 -27.07 -4.39
N ASP A 66 -15.99 -26.22 -4.72
CA ASP A 66 -17.02 -26.52 -5.71
C ASP A 66 -16.68 -25.97 -7.12
N ALA A 67 -15.63 -25.16 -7.26
CA ALA A 67 -15.15 -24.62 -8.53
C ALA A 67 -14.00 -25.45 -9.14
N PRO A 68 -13.85 -25.51 -10.47
CA PRO A 68 -12.79 -26.29 -11.12
C PRO A 68 -11.39 -25.68 -10.95
N HIS A 69 -10.44 -26.45 -10.39
CA HIS A 69 -9.05 -26.03 -10.17
C HIS A 69 -8.05 -26.84 -11.00
N THR A 70 -6.94 -26.20 -11.38
CA THR A 70 -5.71 -26.89 -11.81
C THR A 70 -4.75 -26.93 -10.64
N LEU A 71 -4.28 -28.12 -10.30
CA LEU A 71 -3.26 -28.31 -9.28
C LEU A 71 -1.91 -28.54 -9.95
N VAL A 72 -0.91 -27.75 -9.57
CA VAL A 72 0.45 -27.84 -10.12
C VAL A 72 1.40 -28.20 -9.02
N LEU A 73 2.21 -29.23 -9.26
CA LEU A 73 2.95 -29.94 -8.23
C LEU A 73 4.41 -30.02 -8.58
N VAL A 74 5.26 -29.58 -7.68
CA VAL A 74 6.70 -29.83 -7.76
C VAL A 74 7.04 -30.89 -6.74
N ASP A 75 7.44 -32.05 -7.25
CA ASP A 75 7.87 -33.23 -6.48
C ASP A 75 6.86 -33.76 -5.45
N ALA A 76 5.61 -33.95 -5.87
CA ALA A 76 4.61 -34.57 -5.00
C ALA A 76 4.73 -36.11 -4.97
N HIS A 77 5.28 -36.68 -3.90
CA HIS A 77 5.24 -38.13 -3.60
C HIS A 77 4.44 -38.44 -2.31
N SER A 78 3.94 -39.67 -2.18
CA SER A 78 3.35 -40.17 -0.93
C SER A 78 4.41 -40.91 -0.15
N ASP A 79 4.60 -40.54 1.10
CA ASP A 79 5.36 -41.38 2.02
C ASP A 79 4.44 -42.07 3.03
N ALA A 80 3.13 -41.80 3.07
CA ALA A 80 2.20 -42.54 3.93
C ALA A 80 1.62 -43.79 3.25
N SER A 81 1.19 -44.75 4.08
CA SER A 81 0.30 -45.83 3.65
C SER A 81 -1.01 -45.24 3.09
N ALA A 82 -1.52 -45.80 1.98
CA ALA A 82 -2.62 -45.20 1.21
C ALA A 82 -3.81 -44.70 2.07
N VAL A 83 -4.37 -43.54 1.72
CA VAL A 83 -5.48 -42.92 2.47
C VAL A 83 -6.74 -43.78 2.36
N GLU A 84 -7.08 -44.49 3.43
CA GLU A 84 -8.30 -45.27 3.48
C GLU A 84 -9.52 -44.32 3.36
N ARG A 85 -10.30 -44.46 2.28
CA ARG A 85 -11.56 -43.71 2.04
C ARG A 85 -11.39 -42.23 1.67
N SER A 86 -10.41 -41.92 0.83
CA SER A 86 -10.18 -40.58 0.24
C SER A 86 -11.44 -39.96 -0.40
N GLU A 87 -12.28 -40.76 -1.07
CA GLU A 87 -13.53 -40.30 -1.72
C GLU A 87 -14.55 -39.81 -0.69
N GLU A 88 -14.71 -40.53 0.43
CA GLU A 88 -15.56 -40.09 1.52
C GLU A 88 -15.05 -38.77 2.10
N MET A 89 -13.74 -38.64 2.33
CA MET A 89 -13.14 -37.40 2.83
C MET A 89 -13.42 -36.24 1.87
N ARG A 90 -13.23 -36.44 0.56
CA ARG A 90 -13.52 -35.43 -0.47
C ARG A 90 -14.99 -35.01 -0.49
N GLU A 91 -15.93 -35.95 -0.40
CA GLU A 91 -17.35 -35.64 -0.38
C GLU A 91 -17.79 -34.98 0.93
N ALA A 92 -17.20 -35.45 2.03
CA ALA A 92 -17.37 -34.90 3.36
C ALA A 92 -16.91 -33.44 3.47
N MET A 93 -15.90 -33.02 2.70
CA MET A 93 -15.45 -31.62 2.67
C MET A 93 -16.39 -30.71 1.87
N ARG A 94 -17.06 -31.22 0.82
CA ARG A 94 -18.07 -30.45 0.08
C ARG A 94 -19.37 -30.30 0.83
N ARG A 95 -19.84 -31.40 1.43
CA ARG A 95 -21.14 -31.47 2.12
C ARG A 95 -21.03 -30.99 3.56
N VAL A 96 -20.64 -29.73 3.73
CA VAL A 96 -20.60 -29.04 5.02
C VAL A 96 -21.44 -27.77 4.96
N PRO A 97 -22.09 -27.39 6.08
CA PRO A 97 -22.91 -26.18 6.14
C PRO A 97 -22.10 -24.88 6.11
N SER A 98 -20.78 -24.92 6.39
CA SER A 98 -19.89 -23.77 6.41
C SER A 98 -18.42 -24.14 6.21
N GLU A 99 -17.59 -23.15 5.85
CA GLU A 99 -16.13 -23.27 5.76
C GLU A 99 -15.48 -23.58 7.12
N GLU A 100 -16.01 -23.00 8.21
CA GLU A 100 -15.58 -23.29 9.58
C GLU A 100 -15.79 -24.77 9.93
N GLU A 101 -16.94 -25.34 9.54
CA GLU A 101 -17.20 -26.76 9.76
C GLU A 101 -16.27 -27.64 8.91
N ARG A 102 -15.95 -27.20 7.68
CA ARG A 102 -14.95 -27.85 6.84
C ARG A 102 -13.60 -27.91 7.55
N ALA A 103 -13.13 -26.76 8.04
CA ALA A 103 -11.87 -26.61 8.74
C ALA A 103 -11.81 -27.51 9.97
N ARG A 104 -12.87 -27.49 10.80
CA ARG A 104 -13.00 -28.34 11.99
C ARG A 104 -12.94 -29.82 11.66
N ARG A 105 -13.56 -30.23 10.55
CA ARG A 105 -13.60 -31.62 10.12
C ARG A 105 -12.25 -32.11 9.63
N VAL A 106 -11.55 -31.29 8.84
CA VAL A 106 -10.17 -31.57 8.41
C VAL A 106 -9.24 -31.65 9.62
N GLU A 107 -9.37 -30.73 10.56
CA GLU A 107 -8.60 -30.74 11.80
C GLU A 107 -8.85 -32.00 12.63
N ASN A 108 -10.11 -32.42 12.76
CA ASN A 108 -10.44 -33.68 13.44
C ASN A 108 -9.78 -34.89 12.74
N TRP A 109 -9.79 -34.96 11.41
CA TRP A 109 -9.12 -36.06 10.70
C TRP A 109 -7.62 -36.09 10.91
N ARG A 110 -7.01 -34.91 11.01
CA ARG A 110 -5.60 -34.76 11.31
C ARG A 110 -5.27 -35.27 12.71
N MET A 111 -6.04 -34.83 13.71
CA MET A 111 -5.88 -35.27 15.10
C MET A 111 -6.15 -36.76 15.29
N THR A 112 -7.11 -37.34 14.56
CA THR A 112 -7.44 -38.77 14.69
C THR A 112 -6.59 -39.68 13.80
N GLY A 113 -5.56 -39.16 13.11
CA GLY A 113 -4.71 -39.95 12.22
C GLY A 113 -5.36 -40.41 10.91
N ARG A 114 -6.56 -39.90 10.59
CA ARG A 114 -7.26 -40.20 9.32
C ARG A 114 -6.68 -39.41 8.15
N LEU A 115 -6.12 -38.23 8.41
CA LEU A 115 -5.23 -37.50 7.50
C LEU A 115 -3.85 -37.41 8.15
N GLN A 116 -2.86 -38.12 7.59
CA GLN A 116 -1.49 -38.21 8.12
C GLN A 116 -0.59 -37.17 7.46
N ALA A 117 0.49 -36.78 8.16
CA ALA A 117 1.43 -35.75 7.72
C ALA A 117 1.96 -35.97 6.29
N PHE A 118 2.18 -37.23 5.91
CA PHE A 118 2.79 -37.64 4.63
C PHE A 118 1.81 -38.27 3.64
N ASN A 119 0.50 -38.11 3.88
CA ASN A 119 -0.49 -38.54 2.91
C ASN A 119 -0.19 -37.92 1.56
N TRP A 120 -0.22 -38.74 0.50
CA TRP A 120 -0.12 -38.22 -0.86
C TRP A 120 -1.19 -37.16 -1.09
N ILE A 121 -1.13 -36.62 -2.29
CA ILE A 121 -1.90 -35.53 -2.80
C ILE A 121 -3.34 -35.92 -3.15
N GLU A 122 -3.74 -37.17 -2.94
CA GLU A 122 -5.12 -37.61 -3.20
C GLU A 122 -6.18 -36.82 -2.38
N PRO A 123 -5.97 -36.47 -1.10
CA PRO A 123 -6.85 -35.55 -0.37
C PRO A 123 -6.74 -34.09 -0.84
N LEU A 124 -5.60 -33.70 -1.43
CA LEU A 124 -5.38 -32.39 -2.08
C LEU A 124 -6.03 -32.29 -3.47
N MET A 125 -6.71 -33.35 -3.95
CA MET A 125 -7.44 -33.37 -5.22
C MET A 125 -8.94 -33.10 -5.02
N PRO A 126 -9.37 -31.88 -4.64
CA PRO A 126 -10.79 -31.60 -4.50
C PRO A 126 -11.44 -31.68 -5.87
N ARG A 127 -12.50 -32.46 -6.00
CA ARG A 127 -13.44 -32.23 -7.08
C ARG A 127 -14.06 -30.83 -6.90
N PRO A 128 -14.33 -30.07 -7.98
CA PRO A 128 -13.92 -30.37 -9.33
C PRO A 128 -12.42 -30.09 -9.52
N LEU A 129 -11.61 -31.14 -9.65
CA LEU A 129 -10.23 -31.02 -10.10
C LEU A 129 -10.29 -31.19 -11.61
N ASP A 130 -9.89 -30.15 -12.31
CA ASP A 130 -9.89 -30.11 -13.76
C ASP A 130 -8.65 -30.82 -14.30
N LYS A 131 -7.48 -30.47 -13.76
CA LYS A 131 -6.17 -30.96 -14.24
C LYS A 131 -5.14 -31.02 -13.11
N VAL A 132 -4.22 -31.96 -13.21
CA VAL A 132 -3.00 -32.02 -12.40
C VAL A 132 -1.79 -31.97 -13.31
N VAL A 133 -0.88 -31.04 -13.02
CA VAL A 133 0.42 -30.95 -13.69
C VAL A 133 1.49 -31.28 -12.66
N TRP A 134 2.26 -32.33 -12.90
CA TRP A 134 3.29 -32.78 -11.97
C TRP A 134 4.68 -32.62 -12.60
N MET A 135 5.51 -31.80 -11.97
CA MET A 135 6.93 -31.71 -12.23
C MET A 135 7.64 -32.77 -11.41
N ALA A 136 8.05 -33.86 -12.07
CA ALA A 136 8.59 -35.04 -11.41
C ALA A 136 10.13 -35.04 -11.31
N ALA A 137 10.81 -34.27 -12.16
CA ALA A 137 12.27 -34.12 -12.15
C ALA A 137 12.68 -32.84 -12.90
N PRO A 138 13.89 -32.30 -12.68
CA PRO A 138 14.36 -31.12 -13.41
C PRO A 138 14.46 -31.34 -14.91
N SER A 139 14.82 -32.57 -15.31
CA SER A 139 14.96 -33.02 -16.70
C SER A 139 14.48 -34.46 -16.81
N LEU A 140 13.77 -34.79 -17.90
CA LEU A 140 13.31 -36.15 -18.20
C LEU A 140 13.66 -36.52 -19.65
N GLU A 141 14.04 -37.77 -19.90
CA GLU A 141 14.30 -38.28 -21.23
C GLU A 141 13.01 -38.65 -22.00
N SER A 142 13.13 -38.78 -23.32
CA SER A 142 12.03 -39.19 -24.20
C SER A 142 11.57 -40.62 -23.89
N GLY A 143 10.45 -40.75 -23.18
CA GLY A 143 9.87 -42.04 -22.75
C GLY A 143 9.56 -42.07 -21.24
N GLU A 144 10.35 -41.35 -20.44
CA GLU A 144 10.15 -41.27 -18.98
C GLU A 144 8.86 -40.51 -18.62
N PHE A 145 8.48 -39.52 -19.43
CA PHE A 145 7.22 -38.78 -19.26
C PHE A 145 6.00 -39.71 -19.24
N ALA A 146 5.92 -40.64 -20.20
CA ALA A 146 4.79 -41.57 -20.31
C ALA A 146 4.81 -42.61 -19.19
N LEU A 147 6.01 -43.08 -18.80
CA LEU A 147 6.19 -44.00 -17.70
C LEU A 147 5.74 -43.39 -16.37
N LYS A 148 6.28 -42.22 -15.99
CA LYS A 148 5.94 -41.54 -14.75
C LYS A 148 4.46 -41.12 -14.69
N THR A 149 3.89 -40.69 -15.82
CA THR A 149 2.45 -40.40 -15.92
C THR A 149 1.63 -41.65 -15.63
N ARG A 150 2.03 -42.81 -16.17
CA ARG A 150 1.35 -44.08 -15.92
C ARG A 150 1.49 -44.52 -14.46
N GLU A 151 2.69 -44.44 -13.88
CA GLU A 151 2.94 -44.81 -12.47
C GLU A 151 2.11 -43.97 -11.51
N ALA A 152 2.07 -42.64 -11.71
CA ALA A 152 1.23 -41.76 -10.92
C ALA A 152 -0.26 -42.09 -11.09
N ALA A 153 -0.70 -42.35 -12.32
CA ALA A 153 -2.07 -42.75 -12.58
C ALA A 153 -2.42 -44.09 -11.93
N GLU A 154 -1.56 -45.11 -12.03
CA GLU A 154 -1.76 -46.42 -11.38
C GLU A 154 -1.81 -46.30 -9.87
N SER A 155 -0.99 -45.43 -9.26
CA SER A 155 -1.04 -45.20 -7.83
C SER A 155 -2.33 -44.51 -7.38
N LEU A 156 -2.75 -43.47 -8.10
CA LEU A 156 -3.97 -42.72 -7.79
C LEU A 156 -5.25 -43.50 -8.12
N ASP A 157 -5.22 -44.32 -9.17
CA ASP A 157 -6.38 -45.04 -9.71
C ASP A 157 -6.39 -46.52 -9.30
N GLY A 158 -5.40 -46.98 -8.53
CA GLY A 158 -5.18 -48.41 -8.24
C GLY A 158 -6.34 -49.11 -7.53
N ARG A 159 -7.29 -48.37 -6.97
CA ARG A 159 -8.52 -48.93 -6.35
C ARG A 159 -9.78 -48.81 -7.23
N LEU A 160 -9.71 -48.18 -8.41
CA LEU A 160 -10.89 -47.94 -9.26
C LEU A 160 -11.61 -49.21 -9.71
N GLU A 161 -10.88 -50.32 -9.86
CA GLU A 161 -11.48 -51.61 -10.25
C GLU A 161 -12.29 -52.25 -9.11
N VAL A 162 -11.96 -51.92 -7.87
CA VAL A 162 -12.58 -52.48 -6.65
C VAL A 162 -13.68 -51.56 -6.13
N GLU A 163 -13.46 -50.24 -6.18
CA GLU A 163 -14.41 -49.21 -5.74
C GLU A 163 -14.33 -48.01 -6.70
N PRO A 164 -15.16 -47.99 -7.77
CA PRO A 164 -15.12 -46.92 -8.75
C PRO A 164 -15.41 -45.56 -8.12
N ARG A 165 -14.50 -44.61 -8.28
CA ARG A 165 -14.73 -43.24 -7.83
C ARG A 165 -15.89 -42.62 -8.59
N SER A 166 -16.70 -41.84 -7.88
CA SER A 166 -17.77 -41.09 -8.52
C SER A 166 -17.23 -40.07 -9.54
N SER A 167 -15.93 -39.72 -9.46
CA SER A 167 -15.16 -38.84 -10.36
C SER A 167 -14.58 -39.47 -11.60
N GLY A 168 -14.61 -40.81 -11.69
CA GLY A 168 -13.85 -41.54 -12.68
C GLY A 168 -12.33 -41.50 -12.43
N SER A 169 -11.59 -41.91 -13.44
CA SER A 169 -10.13 -41.98 -13.48
C SER A 169 -9.47 -40.59 -13.50
N PHE A 170 -8.34 -40.44 -12.79
CA PHE A 170 -7.49 -39.24 -12.86
C PHE A 170 -6.49 -39.32 -14.02
N ALA A 171 -6.26 -40.50 -14.60
CA ALA A 171 -5.29 -40.72 -15.67
C ALA A 171 -5.43 -39.71 -16.82
N SER A 172 -6.67 -39.38 -17.23
CA SER A 172 -6.93 -38.40 -18.29
C SER A 172 -6.69 -36.93 -17.90
N ARG A 173 -6.51 -36.64 -16.60
CA ARG A 173 -6.33 -35.31 -16.03
C ARG A 173 -4.91 -35.06 -15.56
N TRP A 174 -4.06 -36.08 -15.53
CA TRP A 174 -2.68 -36.00 -15.08
C TRP A 174 -1.72 -35.76 -16.24
N GLU A 175 -0.80 -34.82 -16.07
CA GLU A 175 0.26 -34.55 -17.03
C GLU A 175 1.61 -34.41 -16.30
N THR A 176 2.56 -35.27 -16.64
CA THR A 176 3.93 -35.16 -16.11
C THR A 176 4.76 -34.22 -16.99
N LYS A 177 5.55 -33.36 -16.35
CA LYS A 177 6.46 -32.41 -16.99
C LYS A 177 7.82 -32.44 -16.31
N ASP A 178 8.83 -31.96 -17.03
CA ASP A 178 10.09 -31.51 -16.48
C ASP A 178 10.08 -29.97 -16.37
N LEU A 179 11.21 -29.37 -16.00
CA LEU A 179 11.29 -27.92 -15.84
C LEU A 179 11.08 -27.16 -17.16
N LEU A 180 11.60 -27.68 -18.27
CA LEU A 180 11.42 -27.09 -19.60
C LEU A 180 9.94 -27.12 -20.00
N GLY A 181 9.31 -28.28 -19.90
CA GLY A 181 7.90 -28.45 -20.22
C GLY A 181 6.98 -27.57 -19.35
N PHE A 182 7.35 -27.33 -18.10
CA PHE A 182 6.65 -26.40 -17.21
C PHE A 182 6.81 -24.95 -17.64
N HIS A 183 8.01 -24.56 -18.06
CA HIS A 183 8.27 -23.22 -18.58
C HIS A 183 7.47 -22.95 -19.87
N GLU A 184 7.36 -23.93 -20.75
CA GLU A 184 6.58 -23.84 -21.99
C GLU A 184 5.07 -23.97 -21.77
N TRP A 185 4.66 -24.55 -20.64
CA TRP A 185 3.25 -24.81 -20.36
C TRP A 185 2.46 -23.51 -20.17
N GLN A 186 1.43 -23.33 -20.99
CA GLN A 186 0.50 -22.20 -20.91
C GLN A 186 -0.80 -22.68 -20.26
N PRO A 187 -1.04 -22.37 -18.98
CA PRO A 187 -2.31 -22.72 -18.34
C PRO A 187 -3.47 -21.93 -18.96
N GLY A 188 -4.66 -22.53 -18.94
CA GLY A 188 -5.90 -21.83 -19.28
C GLY A 188 -6.31 -20.80 -18.22
N GLY A 189 -7.46 -20.14 -18.41
CA GLY A 189 -7.97 -19.13 -17.47
C GLY A 189 -8.66 -19.67 -16.20
N ARG A 190 -8.38 -20.91 -15.78
CA ARG A 190 -8.94 -21.50 -14.55
C ARG A 190 -8.05 -21.21 -13.34
N GLN A 191 -8.58 -21.34 -12.13
CA GLN A 191 -7.77 -21.16 -10.92
C GLN A 191 -6.67 -22.23 -10.82
N ILE A 192 -5.48 -21.80 -10.45
CA ILE A 192 -4.27 -22.61 -10.36
C ILE A 192 -3.74 -22.51 -8.93
N ILE A 193 -3.52 -23.66 -8.32
CA ILE A 193 -2.86 -23.78 -7.02
C ILE A 193 -1.52 -24.46 -7.28
N LEU A 194 -0.43 -23.82 -6.86
CA LEU A 194 0.92 -24.37 -6.95
C LEU A 194 1.31 -24.93 -5.58
N ALA A 195 1.65 -26.21 -5.51
CA ALA A 195 2.22 -26.83 -4.32
C ALA A 195 3.64 -27.29 -4.62
N ILE A 196 4.59 -26.89 -3.79
CA ILE A 196 6.01 -27.17 -3.97
C ILE A 196 6.51 -27.91 -2.73
N ASP A 197 6.99 -29.13 -2.93
CA ASP A 197 7.80 -29.80 -1.93
C ASP A 197 9.22 -29.24 -1.97
N LEU A 198 9.67 -28.63 -0.87
CA LEU A 198 10.99 -28.04 -0.78
C LEU A 198 12.10 -29.10 -0.68
N ASP A 199 11.76 -30.32 -0.24
CA ASP A 199 12.72 -31.41 -0.07
C ASP A 199 13.36 -31.81 -1.41
N TRP A 200 12.64 -31.60 -2.52
CA TRP A 200 13.14 -31.80 -3.89
C TRP A 200 14.44 -31.06 -4.17
N PHE A 201 14.60 -29.89 -3.57
CA PHE A 201 15.78 -29.04 -3.78
C PHE A 201 16.93 -29.37 -2.81
N ALA A 202 16.70 -30.17 -1.78
CA ALA A 202 17.71 -30.52 -0.77
C ALA A 202 18.92 -31.20 -1.41
N ALA A 203 18.69 -32.13 -2.34
CA ALA A 203 19.77 -32.85 -3.03
C ALA A 203 20.56 -32.01 -4.05
N MET A 204 20.14 -30.77 -4.33
CA MET A 204 20.77 -29.90 -5.33
C MET A 204 21.89 -29.05 -4.72
N ALA A 205 22.91 -28.73 -5.52
CA ALA A 205 23.91 -27.74 -5.15
C ALA A 205 23.25 -26.36 -4.91
N PRO A 206 23.74 -25.52 -3.97
CA PRO A 206 23.07 -24.26 -3.61
C PRO A 206 22.75 -23.33 -4.78
N ALA A 207 23.68 -23.20 -5.75
CA ALA A 207 23.47 -22.35 -6.92
C ALA A 207 22.37 -22.89 -7.86
N ASP A 208 22.29 -24.21 -8.04
CA ASP A 208 21.26 -24.84 -8.87
C ASP A 208 19.90 -24.80 -8.17
N ARG A 209 19.88 -25.02 -6.85
CA ARG A 209 18.71 -24.87 -5.97
C ARG A 209 18.06 -23.49 -6.13
N GLU A 210 18.82 -22.41 -5.93
CA GLU A 210 18.33 -21.04 -6.07
C GLU A 210 17.83 -20.74 -7.49
N ARG A 211 18.58 -21.19 -8.50
CA ARG A 211 18.24 -20.99 -9.91
C ARG A 211 16.94 -21.68 -10.30
N HIS A 212 16.78 -22.96 -9.94
CA HIS A 212 15.58 -23.74 -10.26
C HIS A 212 14.35 -23.23 -9.51
N PHE A 213 14.50 -22.92 -8.22
CA PHE A 213 13.42 -22.34 -7.42
C PHE A 213 12.93 -21.00 -8.00
N SER A 214 13.86 -20.10 -8.32
CA SER A 214 13.53 -18.79 -8.91
C SER A 214 12.82 -18.93 -10.26
N ALA A 215 13.28 -19.86 -11.11
CA ALA A 215 12.66 -20.12 -12.41
C ALA A 215 11.21 -20.60 -12.29
N ILE A 216 10.92 -21.46 -11.31
CA ILE A 216 9.56 -21.93 -11.02
C ILE A 216 8.69 -20.77 -10.54
N TRP A 217 9.18 -19.99 -9.57
CA TRP A 217 8.45 -18.84 -9.04
C TRP A 217 8.12 -17.81 -10.11
N GLU A 218 9.12 -17.39 -10.90
CA GLU A 218 8.95 -16.42 -11.98
C GLU A 218 7.93 -16.86 -13.02
N ARG A 219 7.94 -18.14 -13.36
CA ARG A 219 7.00 -18.73 -14.29
C ARG A 219 5.59 -18.78 -13.70
N ALA A 220 5.45 -19.12 -12.43
CA ALA A 220 4.16 -19.15 -11.75
C ALA A 220 3.50 -17.76 -11.74
N MET A 221 4.28 -16.70 -11.56
CA MET A 221 3.76 -15.32 -11.57
C MET A 221 3.14 -14.91 -12.92
N ASP A 222 3.49 -15.57 -14.03
CA ASP A 222 2.88 -15.35 -15.35
C ASP A 222 1.51 -16.01 -15.52
N TRP A 223 1.11 -16.90 -14.63
CA TRP A 223 -0.12 -17.66 -14.81
C TRP A 223 -1.33 -16.79 -14.50
N PRO A 224 -2.22 -16.52 -15.47
CA PRO A 224 -3.37 -15.65 -15.25
C PRO A 224 -4.31 -16.15 -14.16
N GLY A 225 -4.33 -17.47 -13.96
CA GLY A 225 -5.16 -18.15 -12.98
C GLY A 225 -4.50 -18.42 -11.63
N LEU A 226 -3.25 -17.97 -11.39
CA LEU A 226 -2.59 -18.25 -10.11
C LEU A 226 -3.41 -17.70 -8.95
N ALA A 227 -3.88 -18.62 -8.11
CA ALA A 227 -4.77 -18.33 -6.99
C ALA A 227 -4.06 -18.44 -5.63
N GLY A 228 -3.01 -19.27 -5.54
CA GLY A 228 -2.19 -19.38 -4.34
C GLY A 228 -1.02 -20.34 -4.51
N VAL A 229 -0.06 -20.26 -3.58
CA VAL A 229 1.14 -21.11 -3.56
C VAL A 229 1.29 -21.73 -2.17
N ALA A 230 1.52 -23.04 -2.09
CA ALA A 230 1.82 -23.75 -0.86
C ALA A 230 3.20 -24.38 -0.94
N PHE A 231 3.92 -24.33 0.17
CA PHE A 231 5.22 -24.93 0.36
C PHE A 231 5.17 -25.90 1.54
N SER A 232 5.79 -27.06 1.38
CA SER A 232 6.06 -28.01 2.46
C SER A 232 7.55 -28.25 2.57
N VAL A 233 8.05 -28.44 3.79
CA VAL A 233 9.43 -28.87 4.04
C VAL A 233 9.45 -29.98 5.08
N SER A 234 9.91 -31.16 4.72
CA SER A 234 9.88 -32.30 5.63
C SER A 234 11.29 -32.57 6.12
N ARG A 235 11.54 -32.17 7.37
CA ARG A 235 12.81 -32.37 8.06
C ARG A 235 13.41 -33.81 8.02
N PRO A 236 12.64 -34.91 7.94
CA PRO A 236 13.19 -36.28 7.86
C PRO A 236 13.99 -36.57 6.60
N TRP A 237 13.76 -35.80 5.54
CA TRP A 237 14.43 -35.91 4.26
C TRP A 237 15.63 -34.95 4.14
N LEU A 238 15.90 -34.18 5.19
CA LEU A 238 16.97 -33.19 5.24
C LEU A 238 18.13 -33.66 6.11
N THR A 239 19.33 -33.16 5.79
CA THR A 239 20.57 -33.52 6.47
C THR A 239 20.64 -32.92 7.87
N ASP A 240 20.37 -31.62 7.99
CA ASP A 240 20.45 -30.86 9.24
C ASP A 240 19.44 -29.69 9.27
N ASP A 241 19.37 -28.97 10.39
CA ASP A 241 18.47 -27.82 10.54
C ASP A 241 18.92 -26.63 9.67
N ALA A 242 20.20 -26.56 9.30
CA ALA A 242 20.71 -25.51 8.42
C ALA A 242 20.21 -25.70 6.98
N GLU A 243 20.06 -26.93 6.52
CA GLU A 243 19.45 -27.25 5.23
C GLU A 243 17.96 -26.84 5.18
N ALA A 244 17.19 -27.14 6.25
CA ALA A 244 15.80 -26.69 6.36
C ALA A 244 15.69 -25.17 6.29
N ASP A 245 16.54 -24.48 7.05
CA ASP A 245 16.58 -23.01 7.07
C ASP A 245 16.97 -22.41 5.71
N ALA A 246 17.87 -23.06 4.97
CA ALA A 246 18.26 -22.63 3.62
C ALA A 246 17.10 -22.76 2.63
N LEU A 247 16.34 -23.86 2.68
CA LEU A 247 15.17 -24.08 1.82
C LEU A 247 14.04 -23.11 2.14
N VAL A 248 13.71 -22.94 3.42
CA VAL A 248 12.70 -21.98 3.86
C VAL A 248 13.10 -20.55 3.50
N SER A 249 14.38 -20.22 3.58
CA SER A 249 14.88 -18.90 3.18
C SER A 249 14.56 -18.55 1.72
N LEU A 250 14.54 -19.53 0.80
CA LEU A 250 14.14 -19.31 -0.60
C LEU A 250 12.70 -18.81 -0.69
N VAL A 251 11.79 -19.42 0.07
CA VAL A 251 10.38 -19.01 0.13
C VAL A 251 10.26 -17.60 0.67
N ILE A 252 10.93 -17.31 1.79
CA ILE A 252 10.85 -15.99 2.41
C ILE A 252 11.39 -14.91 1.46
N ASP A 253 12.49 -15.18 0.75
CA ASP A 253 13.07 -14.21 -0.17
C ASP A 253 12.16 -13.92 -1.36
N VAL A 254 11.53 -14.92 -1.98
CA VAL A 254 10.60 -14.64 -3.09
C VAL A 254 9.33 -13.93 -2.64
N VAL A 255 8.81 -14.23 -1.43
CA VAL A 255 7.67 -13.51 -0.85
C VAL A 255 8.05 -12.06 -0.54
N ARG A 256 9.21 -11.82 0.06
CA ARG A 256 9.70 -10.46 0.37
C ARG A 256 9.75 -9.59 -0.89
N HIS A 257 10.15 -10.20 -2.00
CA HIS A 257 10.32 -9.59 -3.32
C HIS A 257 9.06 -9.61 -4.21
N THR A 258 7.93 -10.15 -3.75
CA THR A 258 6.67 -10.17 -4.50
C THR A 258 5.64 -9.27 -3.84
N ARG A 259 5.20 -8.22 -4.54
CA ARG A 259 4.18 -7.29 -4.03
C ARG A 259 2.82 -7.96 -3.96
N GLY A 260 2.11 -7.69 -2.88
CA GLY A 260 0.84 -8.35 -2.57
C GLY A 260 0.97 -9.79 -2.06
N ALA A 261 2.16 -10.39 -2.03
CA ALA A 261 2.32 -11.73 -1.46
C ALA A 261 2.20 -11.69 0.07
N HIS A 262 1.37 -12.57 0.62
CA HIS A 262 1.16 -12.73 2.05
C HIS A 262 1.47 -14.17 2.46
N LEU A 263 2.38 -14.34 3.41
CA LEU A 263 2.78 -15.65 3.92
C LEU A 263 1.97 -16.00 5.18
N GLU A 264 1.22 -17.09 5.11
CA GLU A 264 0.74 -17.83 6.26
C GLU A 264 1.72 -18.97 6.57
N LEU A 265 2.29 -18.97 7.76
CA LEU A 265 3.17 -20.01 8.25
C LEU A 265 2.45 -20.82 9.32
N ASP A 266 2.36 -22.14 9.14
CA ASP A 266 2.04 -23.05 10.24
C ASP A 266 3.32 -23.39 11.02
N ALA A 267 3.38 -22.91 12.26
CA ALA A 267 4.49 -23.16 13.17
C ALA A 267 4.19 -24.26 14.19
N SER A 268 3.08 -24.99 14.06
CA SER A 268 2.66 -26.01 15.02
C SER A 268 3.69 -27.15 15.07
N VAL A 269 4.30 -27.38 16.25
CA VAL A 269 5.07 -28.60 16.51
C VAL A 269 4.06 -29.71 16.71
N ASP A 270 3.93 -30.54 15.69
CA ASP A 270 2.78 -31.39 15.50
C ASP A 270 2.90 -32.74 16.24
N ASP A 271 1.83 -33.19 16.90
CA ASP A 271 1.69 -34.42 17.68
C ASP A 271 0.86 -35.51 16.96
N ARG A 272 0.63 -35.37 15.65
CA ARG A 272 -0.16 -36.30 14.85
C ARG A 272 0.58 -37.61 14.53
N PRO A 273 -0.16 -38.72 14.34
CA PRO A 273 0.41 -40.00 13.92
C PRO A 273 1.29 -39.89 12.67
N ASP A 274 2.44 -40.55 12.70
CA ASP A 274 3.43 -40.59 11.63
C ASP A 274 3.63 -42.04 11.16
N ASP A 275 2.88 -42.42 10.12
CA ASP A 275 3.04 -43.71 9.44
C ASP A 275 3.77 -43.55 8.10
N SER A 276 4.73 -42.61 8.04
CA SER A 276 5.57 -42.49 6.86
C SER A 276 6.40 -43.75 6.63
N LEU A 277 6.75 -44.02 5.38
CA LEU A 277 7.75 -45.02 4.99
C LEU A 277 9.05 -44.76 5.74
N LYS A 278 9.41 -43.49 5.92
CA LYS A 278 10.57 -43.08 6.70
C LYS A 278 10.47 -43.49 8.17
N ALA A 279 9.31 -43.32 8.80
CA ALA A 279 9.05 -43.80 10.15
C ALA A 279 9.10 -45.34 10.22
N ALA A 280 8.56 -46.03 9.22
CA ALA A 280 8.58 -47.49 9.15
C ALA A 280 9.99 -48.07 8.93
N GLU A 281 10.88 -47.33 8.25
CA GLU A 281 12.27 -47.71 7.98
C GLU A 281 13.25 -47.30 9.08
N SER A 282 12.81 -46.52 10.07
CA SER A 282 13.65 -45.90 11.09
C SER A 282 13.34 -46.43 12.49
N ASP A 283 14.38 -46.80 13.25
CA ASP A 283 14.27 -47.12 14.69
C ASP A 283 14.17 -45.87 15.57
N THR A 284 14.27 -44.67 14.98
CA THR A 284 14.19 -43.36 15.67
C THR A 284 13.00 -42.55 15.21
N GLU A 285 12.45 -41.73 16.11
CA GLU A 285 11.36 -40.80 15.81
C GLU A 285 11.76 -39.84 14.68
N VAL A 286 10.84 -39.71 13.72
CA VAL A 286 10.98 -38.88 12.54
C VAL A 286 10.99 -37.41 12.96
N THR A 287 12.13 -36.74 12.75
CA THR A 287 12.32 -35.35 13.20
C THR A 287 11.51 -34.40 12.31
N ARG A 288 10.77 -33.47 12.92
CA ARG A 288 10.02 -32.41 12.23
C ARG A 288 10.72 -31.06 12.33
N TRP A 289 10.38 -30.14 11.44
CA TRP A 289 10.97 -28.80 11.47
C TRP A 289 10.34 -27.98 12.59
N ASP A 290 11.11 -27.72 13.66
CA ASP A 290 10.67 -26.86 14.76
C ASP A 290 11.03 -25.40 14.49
N PHE A 291 10.05 -24.65 14.01
CA PHE A 291 10.22 -23.24 13.70
C PHE A 291 10.70 -22.39 14.88
N ALA A 292 10.39 -22.78 16.13
CA ALA A 292 10.88 -22.05 17.29
C ALA A 292 12.42 -22.08 17.41
N LYS A 293 13.06 -23.04 16.73
CA LYS A 293 14.52 -23.22 16.64
C LYS A 293 15.16 -22.62 15.39
N ALA A 294 14.39 -21.93 14.54
CA ALA A 294 14.91 -21.25 13.34
C ALA A 294 16.20 -20.47 13.65
N SER A 295 17.16 -20.48 12.74
CA SER A 295 18.43 -19.74 12.89
C SER A 295 18.18 -18.25 13.00
N PRO A 296 19.10 -17.49 13.62
CA PRO A 296 18.98 -16.04 13.71
C PRO A 296 18.74 -15.36 12.36
N VAL A 297 19.39 -15.82 11.29
CA VAL A 297 19.21 -15.26 9.93
C VAL A 297 17.77 -15.47 9.45
N LEU A 298 17.23 -16.68 9.58
CA LEU A 298 15.87 -16.97 9.15
C LEU A 298 14.85 -16.14 9.95
N ARG A 299 14.99 -16.08 11.29
CA ARG A 299 14.13 -15.27 12.16
C ARG A 299 14.03 -13.81 11.68
N MET A 300 15.16 -13.23 11.27
CA MET A 300 15.22 -11.86 10.79
C MET A 300 14.58 -11.69 9.42
N LYS A 301 14.79 -12.64 8.50
CA LYS A 301 14.08 -12.66 7.20
C LYS A 301 12.57 -12.67 7.39
N LEU A 302 12.04 -13.49 8.31
CA LEU A 302 10.62 -13.55 8.62
C LEU A 302 10.10 -12.25 9.24
N GLN A 303 10.84 -11.67 10.19
CA GLN A 303 10.48 -10.39 10.78
C GLN A 303 10.37 -9.28 9.73
N SER A 304 11.19 -9.33 8.67
CA SER A 304 11.15 -8.36 7.58
C SER A 304 9.85 -8.38 6.76
N LEU A 305 9.06 -9.47 6.80
CA LEU A 305 7.74 -9.53 6.16
C LEU A 305 6.70 -8.65 6.88
N GLY A 306 6.88 -8.37 8.17
CA GLY A 306 6.02 -7.48 8.94
C GLY A 306 4.54 -7.90 8.89
N LYS A 307 3.66 -7.03 8.37
CA LYS A 307 2.22 -7.30 8.25
C LYS A 307 1.87 -8.35 7.19
N ARG A 308 2.81 -8.72 6.32
CA ARG A 308 2.66 -9.76 5.28
C ARG A 308 2.94 -11.18 5.80
N LEU A 309 3.16 -11.33 7.10
CA LEU A 309 3.34 -12.61 7.77
C LEU A 309 2.19 -12.85 8.74
N SER A 310 1.55 -14.00 8.62
CA SER A 310 0.63 -14.55 9.62
C SER A 310 1.18 -15.88 10.10
N ILE A 311 1.05 -16.14 11.39
CA ILE A 311 1.55 -17.36 12.01
C ILE A 311 0.37 -18.05 12.66
N THR A 312 0.20 -19.32 12.31
CA THR A 312 -0.74 -20.22 12.94
C THR A 312 0.05 -21.18 13.81
N ASP A 313 -0.30 -21.26 15.10
CA ASP A 313 0.22 -22.28 16.00
C ASP A 313 -0.93 -22.80 16.86
N ARG A 314 -1.32 -24.06 16.65
CA ARG A 314 -2.49 -24.68 17.29
C ARG A 314 -2.37 -24.78 18.81
N ASN A 315 -1.15 -24.95 19.32
CA ASN A 315 -0.91 -25.38 20.70
C ASN A 315 -0.30 -24.29 21.59
N ARG A 316 0.43 -23.32 21.00
CA ARG A 316 1.25 -22.37 21.78
C ARG A 316 0.76 -20.93 21.75
N ASN A 317 -0.24 -20.57 20.91
CA ASN A 317 -0.66 -19.18 20.66
C ASN A 317 0.55 -18.26 20.50
N TRP A 318 1.41 -18.62 19.55
CA TRP A 318 2.79 -18.16 19.47
C TRP A 318 2.96 -17.03 18.43
N SER A 319 3.97 -16.16 18.61
CA SER A 319 4.28 -15.07 17.67
C SER A 319 5.79 -14.81 17.56
N VAL A 320 6.22 -14.17 16.46
CA VAL A 320 7.61 -13.73 16.24
C VAL A 320 8.00 -12.45 17.00
N SER A 321 7.07 -11.86 17.75
CA SER A 321 7.31 -10.62 18.49
C SER A 321 8.49 -10.70 19.49
N PRO A 322 8.65 -11.79 20.28
CA PRO A 322 9.76 -11.92 21.23
C PRO A 322 11.15 -11.90 20.57
N TRP A 323 11.24 -12.32 19.31
CA TRP A 323 12.51 -12.32 18.58
C TRP A 323 13.03 -10.91 18.23
N ARG A 324 12.21 -9.85 18.38
CA ARG A 324 12.61 -8.49 18.03
C ARG A 324 13.68 -7.93 18.98
N GLU A 325 13.66 -8.35 20.23
CA GLU A 325 14.59 -7.87 21.26
C GLU A 325 15.93 -8.63 21.26
N GLU A 326 15.96 -9.88 20.78
CA GLU A 326 17.14 -10.76 20.86
C GLU A 326 18.13 -10.60 19.69
N ALA A 327 17.66 -10.23 18.49
CA ALA A 327 18.47 -10.35 17.27
C ALA A 327 19.12 -9.04 16.78
N GLY A 328 18.60 -7.88 17.18
CA GLY A 328 18.97 -6.57 16.62
C GLY A 328 18.62 -6.47 15.13
N THR A 329 17.64 -5.66 14.74
CA THR A 329 17.22 -5.59 13.33
C THR A 329 18.09 -4.61 12.54
N ALA A 330 18.64 -5.04 11.41
CA ALA A 330 19.27 -4.14 10.45
C ALA A 330 18.23 -3.16 9.89
N ARG A 331 18.50 -1.85 9.94
CA ARG A 331 17.60 -0.82 9.40
C ARG A 331 18.33 0.09 8.44
N LEU A 332 17.76 0.29 7.27
CA LEU A 332 18.22 1.32 6.34
C LEU A 332 17.86 2.71 6.87
N VAL A 333 18.88 3.57 6.96
CA VAL A 333 18.76 4.95 7.43
C VAL A 333 19.48 5.86 6.46
N PRO A 334 18.75 6.71 5.73
CA PRO A 334 19.40 7.78 4.98
C PRO A 334 20.09 8.78 5.90
N ALA A 335 21.27 9.25 5.50
CA ALA A 335 22.08 10.20 6.28
C ALA A 335 21.44 11.59 6.36
N ASP A 336 20.62 11.94 5.37
CA ASP A 336 19.87 13.17 5.25
C ASP A 336 18.52 12.92 4.56
N GLY A 337 17.70 13.96 4.46
CA GLY A 337 16.33 13.86 3.96
C GLY A 337 15.33 13.56 5.07
N GLU A 338 14.06 13.62 4.73
CA GLU A 338 12.96 13.36 5.66
C GLU A 338 11.95 12.41 4.98
N ILE A 339 11.29 11.57 5.78
CA ILE A 339 10.37 10.52 5.32
C ILE A 339 8.93 11.01 5.30
N ASP A 340 8.27 11.08 4.15
CA ASP A 340 6.89 11.60 4.06
C ASP A 340 5.84 10.71 4.75
N CYS A 341 4.61 11.21 4.88
CA CYS A 341 3.43 10.48 5.32
C CYS A 341 3.09 9.24 4.48
N ASP A 342 3.74 8.97 3.36
CA ASP A 342 3.61 7.70 2.62
C ASP A 342 4.79 6.74 2.85
N HIS A 343 5.66 7.04 3.82
CA HIS A 343 6.91 6.32 4.11
C HIS A 343 7.95 6.34 2.99
N VAL A 344 7.83 7.27 2.04
CA VAL A 344 8.82 7.47 0.97
C VAL A 344 9.79 8.58 1.37
N TRP A 345 11.09 8.32 1.17
CA TRP A 345 12.14 9.32 1.32
C TRP A 345 12.25 10.13 0.03
N ARG A 346 12.05 11.45 0.10
CA ARG A 346 12.07 12.31 -1.09
C ARG A 346 13.23 13.28 -1.07
N TYR A 347 13.89 13.39 -2.21
CA TYR A 347 15.01 14.30 -2.42
C TYR A 347 14.73 15.25 -3.58
N PRO A 348 15.10 16.53 -3.44
CA PRO A 348 14.97 17.49 -4.52
C PRO A 348 15.97 17.19 -5.64
N ARG A 349 15.77 17.87 -6.77
CA ARG A 349 16.60 17.70 -7.97
C ARG A 349 18.09 17.94 -7.67
N GLY A 350 18.91 17.01 -8.16
CA GLY A 350 20.37 17.09 -8.06
C GLY A 350 20.96 16.70 -6.71
N LYS A 351 20.15 16.16 -5.79
CA LYS A 351 20.65 15.56 -4.54
C LYS A 351 21.01 14.10 -4.76
N GLU A 352 22.14 13.72 -4.17
CA GLU A 352 22.68 12.36 -4.19
C GLU A 352 22.66 11.85 -2.74
N PRO A 353 21.61 11.09 -2.34
CA PRO A 353 21.46 10.70 -0.96
C PRO A 353 22.50 9.66 -0.55
N ILE A 354 22.97 9.77 0.69
CA ILE A 354 23.88 8.79 1.31
C ILE A 354 23.05 7.89 2.20
N LEU A 355 23.18 6.59 2.03
CA LEU A 355 22.45 5.57 2.76
C LEU A 355 23.39 4.81 3.69
N ARG A 356 22.87 4.50 4.87
CA ARG A 356 23.55 3.72 5.89
C ARG A 356 22.67 2.58 6.35
N VAL A 357 23.29 1.59 6.98
CA VAL A 357 22.56 0.58 7.73
C VAL A 357 22.91 0.73 9.21
N ASP A 358 21.89 0.97 10.02
CA ASP A 358 21.96 0.74 11.46
C ASP A 358 22.03 -0.78 11.64
N ALA A 359 23.26 -1.29 11.68
CA ALA A 359 23.54 -2.71 11.68
C ALA A 359 23.41 -3.33 13.08
N PRO A 360 23.17 -4.64 13.18
CA PRO A 360 23.25 -5.37 14.45
C PRO A 360 24.63 -5.22 15.10
N ALA A 361 24.70 -5.31 16.42
CA ALA A 361 25.94 -5.08 17.18
C ALA A 361 27.09 -6.04 16.82
N ASP A 362 26.78 -7.21 16.28
CA ASP A 362 27.75 -8.22 15.82
C ASP A 362 28.09 -8.13 14.32
N ALA A 363 27.67 -7.08 13.62
CA ALA A 363 27.98 -6.89 12.21
C ALA A 363 29.49 -6.72 11.97
N THR A 364 29.99 -7.31 10.87
CA THR A 364 31.42 -7.25 10.48
C THR A 364 31.82 -5.90 9.88
N GLY A 365 30.83 -5.06 9.54
CA GLY A 365 31.00 -3.77 8.85
C GLY A 365 30.89 -3.86 7.32
N ARG A 366 30.72 -5.07 6.75
CA ARG A 366 30.42 -5.24 5.32
C ARG A 366 28.91 -5.22 5.07
N THR A 367 28.49 -4.43 4.09
CA THR A 367 27.10 -4.31 3.67
C THR A 367 27.00 -4.45 2.15
N ARG A 368 26.09 -5.29 1.66
CA ARG A 368 25.71 -5.39 0.25
C ARG A 368 24.48 -4.55 0.00
N TRP A 369 24.48 -3.82 -1.10
CA TRP A 369 23.41 -2.91 -1.50
C TRP A 369 22.77 -3.41 -2.77
N HIS A 370 21.44 -3.42 -2.80
CA HIS A 370 20.66 -3.96 -3.92
C HIS A 370 19.57 -2.97 -4.33
N LEU A 371 19.39 -2.82 -5.65
CA LEU A 371 18.18 -2.26 -6.21
C LEU A 371 17.16 -3.37 -6.46
N LEU A 372 15.92 -3.17 -6.05
CA LEU A 372 14.82 -4.08 -6.35
C LEU A 372 14.13 -3.60 -7.64
N GLU A 373 14.24 -4.40 -8.69
CA GLU A 373 13.77 -4.04 -10.03
C GLU A 373 12.65 -5.00 -10.47
N PRO A 374 11.49 -4.49 -10.94
CA PRO A 374 10.45 -5.33 -11.53
C PRO A 374 11.01 -6.20 -12.65
N VAL A 375 10.69 -7.50 -12.62
CA VAL A 375 11.16 -8.45 -13.65
C VAL A 375 10.53 -8.19 -15.02
N ARG A 376 9.42 -7.44 -15.07
CA ARG A 376 8.70 -7.08 -16.29
C ARG A 376 8.41 -5.57 -16.31
N ASP A 377 8.24 -5.03 -17.51
CA ASP A 377 7.88 -3.62 -17.68
C ASP A 377 6.35 -3.38 -17.62
N ALA A 378 5.53 -4.45 -17.65
CA ALA A 378 4.08 -4.33 -17.63
C ALA A 378 3.36 -5.49 -16.92
N TYR A 379 2.26 -5.17 -16.25
CA TYR A 379 1.43 -6.06 -15.44
C TYR A 379 -0.06 -5.75 -15.63
N ASP A 380 -0.92 -6.74 -15.36
CA ASP A 380 -2.38 -6.65 -15.48
C ASP A 380 -3.00 -7.27 -14.25
N LEU A 381 -3.62 -6.40 -13.48
CA LEU A 381 -4.26 -6.74 -12.23
C LEU A 381 -5.65 -7.33 -12.42
N LEU A 382 -6.20 -7.24 -13.64
CA LEU A 382 -7.53 -7.68 -14.04
C LEU A 382 -7.48 -8.56 -15.31
N PRO A 383 -6.66 -9.64 -15.32
CA PRO A 383 -6.40 -10.44 -16.52
C PRO A 383 -7.66 -11.09 -17.12
N GLU A 384 -8.69 -11.33 -16.32
CA GLU A 384 -9.99 -11.87 -16.72
C GLU A 384 -10.76 -10.96 -17.68
N THR A 385 -10.51 -9.65 -17.65
CA THR A 385 -11.14 -8.69 -18.57
C THR A 385 -10.59 -8.82 -19.99
N GLY A 386 -9.38 -9.36 -20.13
CA GLY A 386 -8.63 -9.39 -21.38
C GLY A 386 -8.26 -8.01 -21.92
N LEU A 387 -8.59 -6.92 -21.21
CA LEU A 387 -8.34 -5.54 -21.64
C LEU A 387 -6.86 -5.18 -21.53
N GLY A 388 -6.16 -5.67 -20.50
CA GLY A 388 -4.72 -5.44 -20.34
C GLY A 388 -3.90 -5.98 -21.51
N LYS A 389 -4.38 -7.01 -22.22
CA LYS A 389 -3.73 -7.56 -23.43
C LYS A 389 -3.65 -6.58 -24.60
N ALA A 390 -4.51 -5.55 -24.62
CA ALA A 390 -4.45 -4.49 -25.63
C ALA A 390 -3.29 -3.50 -25.39
N PHE A 391 -2.74 -3.50 -24.17
CA PHE A 391 -1.71 -2.56 -23.72
C PHE A 391 -0.38 -3.25 -23.43
N SER A 392 -0.39 -4.52 -23.03
CA SER A 392 0.78 -5.32 -22.69
C SER A 392 0.69 -6.72 -23.33
N ALA A 393 1.81 -7.20 -23.86
CA ALA A 393 1.86 -8.44 -24.66
C ALA A 393 1.66 -9.73 -23.84
N SER A 394 1.77 -9.70 -22.51
CA SER A 394 1.45 -10.85 -21.64
C SER A 394 1.64 -10.44 -20.17
N PRO A 395 0.60 -10.07 -19.42
CA PRO A 395 0.83 -9.48 -18.12
C PRO A 395 0.68 -10.50 -16.98
N ALA A 396 1.76 -10.71 -16.25
CA ALA A 396 1.73 -11.25 -14.90
C ALA A 396 0.79 -10.41 -14.02
N ARG A 397 0.11 -11.06 -13.09
CA ARG A 397 -0.74 -10.38 -12.10
C ARG A 397 0.06 -9.79 -10.94
N TRP A 398 1.21 -10.40 -10.66
CA TRP A 398 2.01 -10.11 -9.46
C TRP A 398 3.31 -9.44 -9.83
N ILE A 399 3.66 -8.37 -9.12
CA ILE A 399 4.91 -7.66 -9.33
C ILE A 399 5.99 -8.32 -8.49
N TYR A 400 6.78 -9.15 -9.16
CA TYR A 400 8.01 -9.72 -8.62
C TYR A 400 9.19 -8.82 -8.97
N GLU A 401 9.99 -8.45 -7.97
CA GLU A 401 11.13 -7.55 -8.06
C GLU A 401 12.42 -8.28 -7.71
N LYS A 402 13.38 -8.34 -8.64
CA LYS A 402 14.65 -9.02 -8.37
C LYS A 402 15.68 -8.08 -7.76
N PRO A 403 16.46 -8.53 -6.77
CA PRO A 403 17.59 -7.78 -6.28
C PRO A 403 18.73 -7.80 -7.30
N ARG A 404 19.19 -6.61 -7.69
CA ARG A 404 20.43 -6.39 -8.43
C ARG A 404 21.43 -5.72 -7.52
N GLN A 405 22.52 -6.42 -7.20
CA GLN A 405 23.60 -5.84 -6.38
C GLN A 405 24.23 -4.65 -7.11
N VAL A 406 24.35 -3.53 -6.40
CA VAL A 406 24.94 -2.28 -6.92
C VAL A 406 26.23 -1.88 -6.22
N ALA A 407 26.41 -2.27 -4.95
CA ALA A 407 27.62 -1.98 -4.20
C ALA A 407 27.85 -2.99 -3.07
N GLU A 408 29.08 -3.07 -2.58
CA GLU A 408 29.43 -3.71 -1.31
C GLU A 408 30.34 -2.76 -0.51
N THR A 409 29.72 -1.91 0.32
CA THR A 409 30.36 -0.80 1.03
C THR A 409 29.63 -0.54 2.35
N GLN A 410 30.27 0.10 3.34
CA GLN A 410 29.61 0.42 4.62
C GLN A 410 28.45 1.41 4.43
N ASP A 411 28.73 2.54 3.79
CA ASP A 411 27.76 3.55 3.35
C ASP A 411 27.62 3.44 1.83
N PHE A 412 26.46 3.81 1.30
CA PHE A 412 26.18 3.79 -0.14
C PHE A 412 25.67 5.14 -0.61
N GLN A 413 26.39 5.76 -1.55
CA GLN A 413 25.96 6.99 -2.22
C GLN A 413 25.13 6.60 -3.43
N LEU A 414 23.87 7.03 -3.45
CA LEU A 414 23.03 6.90 -4.62
C LEU A 414 23.40 8.03 -5.59
N ASP A 415 24.17 7.70 -6.64
CA ASP A 415 24.62 8.63 -7.67
C ASP A 415 24.07 8.30 -9.08
N PRO A 416 24.04 9.28 -10.02
CA PRO A 416 23.51 9.05 -11.36
C PRO A 416 24.24 8.00 -12.19
N ALA A 417 25.43 7.56 -11.79
CA ALA A 417 26.14 6.47 -12.46
C ALA A 417 25.62 5.10 -12.02
N THR A 418 25.05 5.03 -10.82
CA THR A 418 24.47 3.81 -10.24
C THR A 418 23.10 3.47 -10.82
N TRP A 419 22.43 4.44 -11.45
CA TRP A 419 21.09 4.26 -12.02
C TRP A 419 21.00 4.69 -13.49
N SER A 420 20.19 3.99 -14.29
CA SER A 420 19.99 4.35 -15.71
C SER A 420 19.06 5.55 -15.86
N ARG A 421 19.16 6.34 -16.96
CA ARG A 421 18.16 7.38 -17.29
C ARG A 421 16.71 6.84 -17.26
N GLU A 422 16.52 5.55 -17.47
CA GLU A 422 15.24 4.83 -17.50
C GLU A 422 14.65 4.53 -16.11
N SER A 423 15.48 4.49 -15.06
CA SER A 423 15.02 4.26 -13.67
C SER A 423 14.26 5.44 -13.07
N GLY A 424 14.31 6.61 -13.72
CA GLY A 424 13.32 7.67 -13.55
C GLY A 424 13.09 8.12 -12.11
N GLY A 425 14.15 8.39 -11.37
CA GLY A 425 14.08 9.06 -10.07
C GLY A 425 13.44 8.24 -8.94
N ARG A 426 12.96 7.02 -9.16
CA ARG A 426 12.41 6.14 -8.11
C ARG A 426 13.32 4.94 -7.89
N PHE A 427 13.57 4.62 -6.62
CA PHE A 427 14.47 3.54 -6.23
C PHE A 427 13.87 2.76 -5.06
N LEU A 428 13.76 1.44 -5.21
CA LEU A 428 13.60 0.54 -4.08
C LEU A 428 14.94 -0.04 -3.72
N ILE A 429 15.43 0.30 -2.53
CA ILE A 429 16.79 -0.01 -2.11
C ILE A 429 16.73 -0.95 -0.93
N GLY A 430 17.33 -2.12 -1.09
CA GLY A 430 17.57 -3.10 -0.03
C GLY A 430 19.06 -3.14 0.33
N ALA A 431 19.35 -3.64 1.52
CA ALA A 431 20.72 -3.92 1.93
C ALA A 431 20.78 -5.21 2.76
N GLU A 432 21.95 -5.84 2.78
CA GLU A 432 22.26 -6.97 3.64
C GLU A 432 23.56 -6.70 4.38
N CYS A 433 23.56 -6.83 5.71
CA CYS A 433 24.76 -6.69 6.54
C CYS A 433 25.35 -8.06 6.84
N GLU A 434 26.66 -8.19 6.71
CA GLU A 434 27.37 -9.40 7.09
C GLU A 434 27.53 -9.48 8.61
N THR A 435 27.25 -10.65 9.16
CA THR A 435 27.54 -11.03 10.54
C THR A 435 28.28 -12.37 10.56
N PRO A 436 28.89 -12.77 11.70
CA PRO A 436 29.43 -14.12 11.87
C PRO A 436 28.40 -15.24 11.63
N ARG A 437 27.11 -14.91 11.68
CA ARG A 437 25.98 -15.84 11.51
C ARG A 437 25.46 -15.90 10.06
N GLY A 438 25.89 -14.98 9.19
CA GLY A 438 25.46 -14.87 7.80
C GLY A 438 25.03 -13.45 7.41
N TRP A 439 24.47 -13.33 6.20
CA TRP A 439 23.95 -12.07 5.66
C TRP A 439 22.55 -11.81 6.18
N ILE A 440 22.36 -10.63 6.78
CA ILE A 440 21.12 -10.21 7.41
C ILE A 440 20.51 -9.09 6.58
N PRO A 441 19.28 -9.25 6.07
CA PRO A 441 18.65 -8.19 5.31
C PRO A 441 18.10 -7.08 6.19
N ALA A 442 18.27 -5.84 5.71
CA ALA A 442 17.47 -4.70 6.14
C ALA A 442 16.21 -4.61 5.27
N PRO A 443 15.03 -4.28 5.85
CA PRO A 443 13.83 -4.00 5.07
C PRO A 443 14.10 -2.88 4.05
N ALA A 444 13.70 -3.12 2.80
CA ALA A 444 13.91 -2.15 1.73
C ALA A 444 13.13 -0.85 1.98
N ILE A 445 13.71 0.27 1.56
CA ILE A 445 13.06 1.58 1.62
C ILE A 445 12.85 2.12 0.20
N GLU A 446 11.82 2.95 0.03
CA GLU A 446 11.60 3.67 -1.21
C GLU A 446 12.21 5.07 -1.13
N ILE A 447 13.01 5.40 -2.15
CA ILE A 447 13.62 6.70 -2.34
C ILE A 447 13.12 7.28 -3.66
N ARG A 448 12.75 8.56 -3.65
CA ARG A 448 12.41 9.29 -4.87
C ARG A 448 13.23 10.58 -4.98
N VAL A 449 14.00 10.70 -6.06
CA VAL A 449 14.79 11.87 -6.44
C VAL A 449 14.12 12.55 -7.63
N ARG A 450 13.70 13.80 -7.45
CA ARG A 450 13.07 14.56 -8.54
C ARG A 450 14.06 14.88 -9.65
N THR A 451 13.63 14.83 -10.90
CA THR A 451 14.45 15.29 -12.04
C THR A 451 14.02 16.66 -12.57
N ALA A 452 12.89 17.17 -12.10
CA ALA A 452 12.31 18.47 -12.43
C ALA A 452 11.62 19.11 -11.22
N ASP A 453 11.10 20.32 -11.37
CA ASP A 453 10.35 21.06 -10.35
C ASP A 453 8.84 21.07 -10.63
N GLY A 454 8.04 21.45 -9.63
CA GLY A 454 6.59 21.56 -9.77
C GLY A 454 5.95 20.25 -10.21
N PHE A 455 4.88 20.34 -11.03
CA PHE A 455 4.14 19.18 -11.55
C PHE A 455 5.03 18.14 -12.22
N ARG A 456 6.05 18.59 -12.94
CA ARG A 456 7.03 17.72 -13.61
C ARG A 456 7.93 16.99 -12.63
N GLY A 457 8.29 17.64 -11.52
CA GLY A 457 8.97 16.98 -10.40
C GLY A 457 8.14 15.82 -9.85
N SER A 458 6.86 16.06 -9.58
CA SER A 458 5.93 15.03 -9.13
C SER A 458 5.70 13.91 -10.17
N LEU A 459 5.67 14.25 -11.47
CA LEU A 459 5.64 13.23 -12.53
C LEU A 459 6.91 12.39 -12.56
N SER A 460 8.08 13.03 -12.39
CA SER A 460 9.36 12.34 -12.42
C SER A 460 9.51 11.33 -11.29
N GLU A 461 8.83 11.52 -10.16
CA GLU A 461 8.77 10.55 -9.07
C GLU A 461 8.12 9.21 -9.46
N CYS A 462 7.40 9.16 -10.58
CA CYS A 462 6.79 7.95 -11.12
C CYS A 462 7.68 7.24 -12.15
N GLY A 463 8.83 7.79 -12.49
CA GLY A 463 9.73 7.16 -13.45
C GLY A 463 10.29 5.83 -12.92
N GLY A 464 10.64 4.92 -13.83
CA GLY A 464 11.06 3.55 -13.49
C GLY A 464 9.96 2.63 -12.96
N MET A 465 8.75 3.13 -12.68
CA MET A 465 7.60 2.29 -12.35
C MET A 465 7.15 1.46 -13.56
N PRO A 466 6.73 0.20 -13.38
CA PRO A 466 6.17 -0.58 -14.46
C PRO A 466 4.76 -0.10 -14.82
N TYR A 467 4.32 -0.42 -16.03
CA TYR A 467 2.94 -0.22 -16.46
C TYR A 467 2.02 -1.19 -15.74
N VAL A 468 0.98 -0.69 -15.07
CA VAL A 468 0.05 -1.53 -14.33
C VAL A 468 -1.38 -1.19 -14.71
N PHE A 469 -2.02 -2.11 -15.45
CA PHE A 469 -3.44 -1.99 -15.77
C PHE A 469 -4.31 -2.43 -14.58
N GLY A 470 -5.40 -1.73 -14.33
CA GLY A 470 -6.32 -2.01 -13.21
C GLY A 470 -5.86 -1.44 -11.87
N ILE A 471 -4.88 -0.53 -11.88
CA ILE A 471 -4.23 -0.02 -10.67
C ILE A 471 -5.13 0.84 -9.77
N ALA A 472 -6.21 1.41 -10.31
CA ALA A 472 -7.12 2.28 -9.57
C ALA A 472 -7.83 1.61 -8.37
N GLY A 473 -7.94 0.28 -8.37
CA GLY A 473 -8.58 -0.50 -7.30
C GLY A 473 -7.62 -1.03 -6.23
N VAL A 474 -6.32 -0.77 -6.35
CA VAL A 474 -5.33 -1.29 -5.40
C VAL A 474 -5.10 -0.28 -4.29
N SER A 475 -5.07 -0.76 -3.04
CA SER A 475 -4.64 0.03 -1.90
C SER A 475 -3.66 -0.73 -1.01
N GLU A 476 -2.67 -0.01 -0.52
CA GLU A 476 -1.74 -0.42 0.53
C GLU A 476 -1.66 0.73 1.54
N THR A 477 -1.72 0.42 2.83
CA THR A 477 -1.53 1.43 3.91
C THR A 477 -2.37 2.72 3.75
N ASP A 478 -3.64 2.57 3.36
CA ASP A 478 -4.61 3.65 3.08
C ASP A 478 -4.28 4.54 1.86
N LEU A 479 -3.19 4.23 1.14
CA LEU A 479 -2.83 4.81 -0.14
C LEU A 479 -3.37 3.97 -1.29
N GLY A 480 -3.82 4.61 -2.36
CA GLY A 480 -4.28 3.94 -3.57
C GLY A 480 -3.27 4.05 -4.71
N GLY A 481 -3.30 3.09 -5.63
CA GLY A 481 -2.65 3.18 -6.92
C GLY A 481 -1.14 3.47 -6.90
N VAL A 482 -0.72 4.55 -7.56
CA VAL A 482 0.70 4.92 -7.74
C VAL A 482 1.37 5.36 -6.44
N GLU A 483 0.61 5.96 -5.52
CA GLU A 483 1.10 6.41 -4.21
C GLU A 483 1.53 5.22 -3.35
N ALA A 484 0.87 4.05 -3.51
CA ALA A 484 1.25 2.79 -2.89
C ALA A 484 2.46 2.11 -3.58
N GLY A 485 3.08 2.75 -4.57
CA GLY A 485 4.29 2.27 -5.24
C GLY A 485 4.05 1.18 -6.28
N TRP A 486 2.84 0.63 -6.42
CA TRP A 486 2.51 -0.52 -7.28
C TRP A 486 2.86 -0.32 -8.76
N GLY A 487 2.75 0.88 -9.29
CA GLY A 487 3.01 1.18 -10.70
C GLY A 487 1.96 2.15 -11.21
N SER A 488 1.91 2.39 -12.52
CA SER A 488 0.93 3.34 -13.08
C SER A 488 0.46 2.95 -14.47
N ASP A 489 -0.71 3.42 -14.86
CA ASP A 489 -1.09 3.59 -16.26
C ASP A 489 -1.04 5.09 -16.62
N CYS A 490 -1.37 5.44 -17.86
CA CYS A 490 -1.31 6.84 -18.32
C CYS A 490 -2.12 7.81 -17.43
N ALA A 491 -3.35 7.46 -17.05
CA ALA A 491 -4.20 8.35 -16.27
C ALA A 491 -3.73 8.45 -14.82
N ASN A 492 -3.42 7.31 -14.20
CA ASN A 492 -3.01 7.26 -12.81
C ASN A 492 -1.61 7.88 -12.60
N LEU A 493 -0.72 7.84 -13.61
CA LEU A 493 0.54 8.60 -13.56
C LEU A 493 0.29 10.11 -13.40
N LEU A 494 -0.64 10.67 -14.18
CA LEU A 494 -0.99 12.09 -14.11
C LEU A 494 -1.72 12.43 -12.79
N ILE A 495 -2.67 11.58 -12.37
CA ILE A 495 -3.41 11.73 -11.11
C ILE A 495 -2.45 11.76 -9.92
N SER A 496 -1.47 10.85 -9.88
CA SER A 496 -0.43 10.82 -8.84
C SER A 496 0.31 12.14 -8.75
N ALA A 497 0.74 12.67 -9.89
CA ALA A 497 1.45 13.95 -9.92
C ALA A 497 0.57 15.09 -9.40
N TRP A 498 -0.68 15.20 -9.83
CA TRP A 498 -1.60 16.24 -9.33
C TRP A 498 -1.90 16.10 -7.83
N ARG A 499 -2.07 14.88 -7.32
CA ARG A 499 -2.24 14.63 -5.89
C ARG A 499 -1.02 15.06 -5.08
N ARG A 500 0.19 14.84 -5.60
CA ARG A 500 1.43 15.39 -5.02
C ARG A 500 1.55 16.91 -5.11
N HIS A 501 0.70 17.57 -5.89
CA HIS A 501 0.48 19.03 -5.88
C HIS A 501 -0.65 19.48 -4.96
N GLY A 502 -1.26 18.56 -4.21
CA GLY A 502 -2.39 18.85 -3.34
C GLY A 502 -3.71 19.01 -4.09
N ILE A 503 -3.82 18.48 -5.31
CA ILE A 503 -5.08 18.40 -6.05
C ILE A 503 -5.63 16.99 -5.88
N GLY A 504 -6.69 16.85 -5.10
CA GLY A 504 -7.27 15.54 -4.82
C GLY A 504 -8.14 15.06 -5.97
N LEU A 505 -7.58 14.22 -6.82
CA LEU A 505 -8.30 13.54 -7.91
C LEU A 505 -8.54 12.07 -7.54
N PRO A 506 -9.69 11.48 -7.91
CA PRO A 506 -9.91 10.04 -7.76
C PRO A 506 -9.03 9.26 -8.75
N TRP A 507 -8.55 8.10 -8.32
CA TRP A 507 -7.90 7.13 -9.21
C TRP A 507 -8.89 6.61 -10.26
N GLY A 508 -8.42 6.32 -11.46
CA GLY A 508 -9.29 5.88 -12.54
C GLY A 508 -8.63 5.83 -13.90
N ASP A 509 -9.46 5.58 -14.91
CA ASP A 509 -9.05 5.59 -16.32
C ASP A 509 -9.14 7.02 -16.92
N PRO A 510 -8.72 7.24 -18.18
CA PRO A 510 -8.87 8.54 -18.84
C PRO A 510 -10.29 9.11 -18.87
N GLY A 511 -11.32 8.26 -18.84
CA GLY A 511 -12.72 8.67 -18.76
C GLY A 511 -13.05 9.33 -17.43
N ILE A 512 -12.71 8.66 -16.33
CA ILE A 512 -12.87 9.23 -14.98
C ILE A 512 -12.05 10.51 -14.86
N LEU A 513 -10.81 10.51 -15.34
CA LEU A 513 -9.94 11.68 -15.28
C LEU A 513 -10.55 12.91 -15.96
N ARG A 514 -11.17 12.74 -17.14
CA ARG A 514 -11.80 13.84 -17.89
C ARG A 514 -12.87 14.59 -17.10
N ASP A 515 -13.61 13.91 -16.22
CA ASP A 515 -14.67 14.55 -15.43
C ASP A 515 -14.12 15.66 -14.51
N TRP A 516 -12.83 15.60 -14.19
CA TRP A 516 -12.12 16.53 -13.31
C TRP A 516 -11.24 17.55 -14.04
N LEU A 517 -11.12 17.41 -15.36
CA LEU A 517 -10.36 18.34 -16.18
C LEU A 517 -11.29 19.25 -16.98
N GLU A 518 -10.84 20.47 -17.26
CA GLU A 518 -11.45 21.37 -18.25
C GLU A 518 -10.64 21.33 -19.54
N ALA A 519 -11.33 21.47 -20.68
CA ALA A 519 -10.68 21.61 -21.97
C ALA A 519 -10.24 23.06 -22.19
N ILE A 520 -8.98 23.24 -22.55
CA ILE A 520 -8.41 24.52 -23.00
C ILE A 520 -8.57 24.64 -24.52
N ALA A 521 -8.41 23.53 -25.24
CA ALA A 521 -8.62 23.45 -26.68
C ALA A 521 -9.10 22.03 -27.05
N GLU A 522 -10.12 21.94 -27.89
CA GLU A 522 -10.75 20.69 -28.34
C GLU A 522 -10.50 20.43 -29.83
N ASP A 523 -10.50 19.16 -30.22
CA ASP A 523 -10.32 18.71 -31.60
C ASP A 523 -9.10 19.30 -32.32
N VAL A 524 -7.98 19.41 -31.60
CA VAL A 524 -6.73 19.99 -32.12
C VAL A 524 -5.80 18.91 -32.66
N GLY A 525 -5.06 19.24 -33.72
CA GLY A 525 -3.92 18.50 -34.24
C GLY A 525 -2.58 19.19 -33.93
N VAL A 526 -1.48 18.49 -34.22
CA VAL A 526 -0.11 18.97 -33.96
C VAL A 526 0.26 20.26 -34.69
N SER A 527 -0.41 20.56 -35.81
CA SER A 527 -0.19 21.78 -36.59
C SER A 527 -1.02 22.97 -36.13
N ASP A 528 -1.98 22.77 -35.22
CA ASP A 528 -2.86 23.84 -34.75
C ASP A 528 -2.18 24.71 -33.70
N HIS A 529 -2.50 25.99 -33.69
CA HIS A 529 -1.94 26.95 -32.74
C HIS A 529 -2.73 26.94 -31.44
N VAL A 530 -2.18 26.32 -30.40
CA VAL A 530 -2.74 26.36 -29.04
C VAL A 530 -1.78 27.10 -28.12
N GLU A 531 -2.21 28.23 -27.57
CA GLU A 531 -1.40 28.99 -26.61
C GLU A 531 -1.34 28.28 -25.26
N ILE A 532 -0.13 28.14 -24.73
CA ILE A 532 0.13 27.59 -23.40
C ILE A 532 1.08 28.51 -22.64
N SER A 533 0.87 28.65 -21.34
CA SER A 533 1.74 29.46 -20.47
C SER A 533 2.58 28.59 -19.54
N GLN A 534 3.73 29.10 -19.11
CA GLN A 534 4.57 28.45 -18.11
C GLN A 534 3.82 28.18 -16.79
N GLY A 535 2.87 29.05 -16.42
CA GLY A 535 1.98 28.83 -15.28
C GLY A 535 1.05 27.65 -15.47
N GLN A 536 0.47 27.47 -16.66
CA GLN A 536 -0.35 26.29 -16.98
C GLN A 536 0.49 25.01 -16.96
N ILE A 537 1.70 25.03 -17.54
CA ILE A 537 2.63 23.89 -17.52
C ILE A 537 3.00 23.52 -16.08
N ALA A 538 3.28 24.51 -15.23
CA ALA A 538 3.61 24.28 -13.81
C ALA A 538 2.47 23.64 -13.01
N ARG A 539 1.21 23.89 -13.39
CA ARG A 539 0.01 23.22 -12.81
C ARG A 539 -0.29 21.85 -13.45
N GLY A 540 0.32 21.55 -14.59
CA GLY A 540 0.13 20.32 -15.34
C GLY A 540 -0.92 20.44 -16.44
N ILE A 541 -0.47 20.37 -17.68
CA ILE A 541 -1.30 20.26 -18.88
C ILE A 541 -1.34 18.81 -19.32
N ALA A 542 -2.54 18.28 -19.57
CA ALA A 542 -2.76 16.96 -20.13
C ALA A 542 -3.16 17.03 -21.60
N ILE A 543 -2.62 16.11 -22.38
CA ILE A 543 -3.00 15.84 -23.75
C ILE A 543 -3.86 14.58 -23.76
N ASP A 544 -5.14 14.73 -24.08
CA ASP A 544 -6.13 13.67 -24.06
C ASP A 544 -6.44 13.16 -25.47
N PHE A 545 -6.04 11.92 -25.74
CA PHE A 545 -6.31 11.21 -26.99
C PHE A 545 -7.50 10.23 -26.88
N GLY A 546 -8.40 10.45 -25.92
CA GLY A 546 -9.60 9.65 -25.67
C GLY A 546 -9.35 8.45 -24.76
N LYS A 547 -8.59 7.46 -25.21
CA LYS A 547 -8.24 6.25 -24.41
C LYS A 547 -6.83 6.29 -23.82
N HIS A 548 -6.09 7.35 -24.09
CA HIS A 548 -4.71 7.53 -23.66
C HIS A 548 -4.50 8.99 -23.32
N VAL A 549 -3.73 9.26 -22.27
CA VAL A 549 -3.37 10.61 -21.87
C VAL A 549 -1.85 10.74 -21.75
N ALA A 550 -1.36 11.95 -21.97
CA ALA A 550 0.03 12.33 -21.72
C ALA A 550 0.07 13.66 -20.99
N ALA A 551 1.17 13.99 -20.32
CA ALA A 551 1.40 15.28 -19.72
C ALA A 551 2.44 16.07 -20.50
N VAL A 552 2.23 17.38 -20.68
CA VAL A 552 3.27 18.26 -21.23
C VAL A 552 4.46 18.28 -20.27
N TRP A 553 5.60 17.81 -20.76
CA TRP A 553 6.86 17.73 -20.03
C TRP A 553 7.76 18.95 -20.31
N GLU A 554 7.86 19.38 -21.56
CA GLU A 554 8.68 20.55 -21.92
C GLU A 554 8.09 21.29 -23.12
N ASP A 555 8.02 22.61 -22.96
CA ASP A 555 7.65 23.57 -24.00
C ASP A 555 8.92 23.99 -24.76
N VAL A 556 9.05 23.44 -25.96
CA VAL A 556 10.19 23.56 -26.86
C VAL A 556 9.90 24.68 -27.87
N LYS A 557 10.95 25.29 -28.42
CA LYS A 557 10.77 26.45 -29.31
C LYS A 557 9.88 26.13 -30.53
N PRO A 558 8.93 27.03 -30.89
CA PRO A 558 8.65 28.32 -30.27
C PRO A 558 7.85 28.20 -28.97
N GLN A 559 8.39 28.75 -27.89
CA GLN A 559 7.77 28.65 -26.56
C GLN A 559 6.42 29.38 -26.50
N GLY A 560 5.53 28.84 -25.68
CA GLY A 560 4.19 29.40 -25.45
C GLY A 560 3.15 28.97 -26.47
N ILE A 561 3.52 28.12 -27.43
CA ILE A 561 2.62 27.56 -28.43
C ILE A 561 2.85 26.05 -28.43
N LEU A 562 1.82 25.28 -28.08
CA LEU A 562 1.89 23.82 -28.15
C LEU A 562 2.12 23.38 -29.60
N GLY A 563 3.15 22.57 -29.84
CA GLY A 563 3.53 22.08 -31.15
C GLY A 563 4.16 20.67 -31.12
N GLY A 564 4.39 20.10 -32.30
CA GLY A 564 4.87 18.71 -32.43
C GLY A 564 6.22 18.41 -31.75
N ASN A 565 7.09 19.41 -31.64
CA ASN A 565 8.41 19.29 -31.01
C ASN A 565 8.35 19.29 -29.47
N ASP A 566 7.23 19.69 -28.88
CA ASP A 566 7.10 19.70 -27.43
C ASP A 566 7.19 18.31 -26.87
N LEU A 567 7.86 18.20 -25.72
CA LEU A 567 8.03 16.92 -25.07
C LEU A 567 6.82 16.64 -24.19
N VAL A 568 6.31 15.43 -24.28
CA VAL A 568 5.24 14.91 -23.44
C VAL A 568 5.72 13.66 -22.73
N MET A 569 5.37 13.55 -21.44
CA MET A 569 5.56 12.33 -20.67
C MET A 569 4.29 11.48 -20.75
N HIS A 570 4.43 10.21 -21.09
CA HIS A 570 3.31 9.27 -21.13
C HIS A 570 3.73 7.89 -20.62
N HIS A 571 2.75 7.02 -20.43
CA HIS A 571 2.98 5.66 -19.97
C HIS A 571 2.03 4.70 -20.68
N LEU A 572 2.56 3.81 -21.52
CA LEU A 572 1.75 2.91 -22.34
C LEU A 572 2.50 1.60 -22.64
N GLY A 573 2.21 0.54 -21.88
CA GLY A 573 2.68 -0.82 -22.19
C GLY A 573 4.14 -1.14 -21.90
N GLY A 574 4.90 -0.17 -21.39
CA GLY A 574 6.28 -0.29 -20.90
C GLY A 574 6.49 0.75 -19.80
N LYS A 575 7.72 1.14 -19.45
CA LYS A 575 7.98 2.20 -18.46
C LYS A 575 7.49 3.59 -18.93
N PRO A 576 7.38 4.60 -18.05
CA PRO A 576 7.10 5.98 -18.47
C PRO A 576 8.20 6.53 -19.38
N GLU A 577 7.79 7.21 -20.45
CA GLU A 577 8.69 7.75 -21.48
C GLU A 577 8.40 9.23 -21.73
N ILE A 578 9.45 9.96 -22.14
CA ILE A 578 9.36 11.34 -22.60
C ILE A 578 9.65 11.35 -24.09
N VAL A 579 8.67 11.75 -24.90
CA VAL A 579 8.74 11.74 -26.36
C VAL A 579 8.22 13.07 -26.92
N ALA A 580 8.55 13.37 -28.18
CA ALA A 580 7.92 14.47 -28.88
C ALA A 580 6.41 14.22 -29.09
N LEU A 581 5.59 15.26 -28.97
CA LEU A 581 4.13 15.18 -29.15
C LEU A 581 3.76 14.60 -30.52
N GLU A 582 4.51 14.94 -31.57
CA GLU A 582 4.30 14.41 -32.92
C GLU A 582 4.38 12.88 -33.00
N THR A 583 5.21 12.24 -32.16
CA THR A 583 5.34 10.78 -32.09
C THR A 583 4.03 10.13 -31.65
N LEU A 584 3.36 10.71 -30.64
CA LEU A 584 2.06 10.20 -30.20
C LEU A 584 0.95 10.55 -31.19
N ALA A 585 0.99 11.77 -31.75
CA ALA A 585 -0.01 12.28 -32.68
C ALA A 585 -0.01 11.52 -34.02
N ALA A 586 1.11 10.92 -34.44
CA ALA A 586 1.19 10.13 -35.66
C ALA A 586 0.16 8.99 -35.74
N THR A 587 -0.24 8.43 -34.59
CA THR A 587 -1.28 7.38 -34.50
C THR A 587 -2.59 7.90 -33.91
N ARG A 588 -2.60 9.13 -33.38
CA ARG A 588 -3.71 9.78 -32.67
C ARG A 588 -3.76 11.26 -33.06
N PRO A 589 -4.12 11.59 -34.31
CA PRO A 589 -3.85 12.91 -34.90
C PRO A 589 -4.71 14.04 -34.34
N VAL A 590 -5.79 13.71 -33.62
CA VAL A 590 -6.72 14.67 -33.01
C VAL A 590 -6.76 14.39 -31.51
N PHE A 591 -6.60 15.43 -30.71
CA PHE A 591 -6.58 15.37 -29.25
C PHE A 591 -7.22 16.61 -28.62
N THR A 592 -7.42 16.55 -27.31
CA THR A 592 -7.90 17.66 -26.49
C THR A 592 -6.81 18.07 -25.50
N VAL A 593 -6.55 19.38 -25.38
CA VAL A 593 -5.65 19.94 -24.37
C VAL A 593 -6.47 20.25 -23.13
N ARG A 594 -6.08 19.69 -21.98
CA ARG A 594 -6.85 19.74 -20.73
C ARG A 594 -5.99 20.16 -19.55
N MET A 595 -6.64 20.64 -18.49
CA MET A 595 -6.01 20.94 -17.19
C MET A 595 -7.00 20.70 -16.04
N PRO A 596 -6.53 20.53 -14.79
CA PRO A 596 -7.43 20.42 -13.64
C PRO A 596 -8.36 21.61 -13.56
N ARG A 597 -9.65 21.36 -13.34
CA ARG A 597 -10.64 22.43 -13.13
C ARG A 597 -10.19 23.32 -11.98
N SER A 598 -10.27 24.63 -12.19
CA SER A 598 -10.23 25.61 -11.11
C SER A 598 -11.66 25.87 -10.66
N GLU A 599 -12.01 25.59 -9.41
CA GLU A 599 -13.19 26.21 -8.81
C GLU A 599 -12.93 27.73 -8.65
N GLU A 600 -13.95 28.50 -8.26
CA GLU A 600 -13.71 29.89 -7.83
C GLU A 600 -12.64 29.88 -6.74
N SER A 601 -11.53 30.60 -6.98
CA SER A 601 -10.42 30.64 -6.03
C SER A 601 -10.92 31.21 -4.70
N CYS A 602 -10.92 30.36 -3.67
CA CYS A 602 -11.24 30.74 -2.30
C CYS A 602 -9.95 30.67 -1.50
N VAL A 603 -9.42 31.81 -1.11
CA VAL A 603 -8.08 31.90 -0.54
C VAL A 603 -8.14 32.11 0.96
N MET A 604 -7.72 31.12 1.73
CA MET A 604 -7.66 31.20 3.19
C MET A 604 -6.22 31.39 3.65
N LYS A 605 -6.02 32.25 4.65
CA LYS A 605 -4.74 32.48 5.28
C LYS A 605 -4.67 31.78 6.64
N PHE A 606 -3.50 31.22 6.95
CA PHE A 606 -3.21 30.53 8.18
C PHE A 606 -1.90 31.00 8.78
N ALA A 607 -1.85 31.10 10.11
CA ALA A 607 -0.61 31.31 10.85
C ALA A 607 -0.56 30.34 12.04
N GLY A 608 0.65 30.01 12.49
CA GLY A 608 0.87 29.12 13.62
C GLY A 608 0.57 29.79 14.96
N ASP A 609 1.43 29.58 15.94
CA ASP A 609 1.18 29.94 17.34
C ASP A 609 1.07 31.46 17.54
N VAL A 610 -0.04 31.87 18.18
CA VAL A 610 -0.33 33.24 18.58
C VAL A 610 -0.49 33.27 20.09
N VAL A 611 0.51 33.84 20.77
CA VAL A 611 0.51 34.03 22.22
C VAL A 611 0.36 35.52 22.54
N LEU A 612 -0.63 35.85 23.37
CA LEU A 612 -0.94 37.23 23.77
C LEU A 612 -0.70 37.50 25.26
N ALA A 613 0.11 36.68 25.94
CA ALA A 613 0.38 36.72 27.38
C ALA A 613 1.07 38.01 27.86
N GLU A 614 1.94 38.59 27.05
CA GLU A 614 2.65 39.85 27.36
C GLU A 614 2.19 41.03 26.48
N GLY A 615 2.42 42.25 26.96
CA GLY A 615 2.10 43.47 26.19
C GLY A 615 3.12 43.76 25.07
N GLU A 616 4.40 43.48 25.33
CA GLU A 616 5.46 43.48 24.33
C GLU A 616 5.50 42.13 23.61
N ARG A 617 5.46 42.16 22.28
CA ARG A 617 5.34 40.96 21.44
C ARG A 617 6.13 41.11 20.15
N THR A 618 6.70 40.01 19.71
CA THR A 618 7.27 39.87 18.37
C THR A 618 6.18 39.36 17.43
N VAL A 619 6.06 39.98 16.25
CA VAL A 619 5.06 39.64 15.24
C VAL A 619 5.78 39.42 13.92
N ILE A 620 5.55 38.28 13.27
CA ILE A 620 6.16 38.00 11.96
C ILE A 620 5.56 38.92 10.88
N GLY A 621 6.34 39.16 9.82
CA GLY A 621 5.89 39.95 8.68
C GLY A 621 4.66 39.32 8.01
N GLY A 622 3.71 40.17 7.59
CA GLY A 622 2.50 39.73 6.88
C GLY A 622 1.36 39.19 7.77
N PHE A 623 1.45 39.33 9.10
CA PHE A 623 0.40 38.95 10.05
C PHE A 623 -0.82 39.89 9.98
N GLU A 624 -1.54 39.79 8.87
CA GLU A 624 -2.79 40.48 8.58
C GLU A 624 -3.53 39.72 7.48
N ARG A 625 -4.87 39.78 7.47
CA ARG A 625 -5.69 39.06 6.47
C ARG A 625 -5.32 39.45 5.04
N GLY A 626 -5.11 40.74 4.76
CA GLY A 626 -4.85 41.23 3.41
C GLY A 626 -6.01 40.90 2.45
N HIS A 627 -5.69 40.38 1.26
CA HIS A 627 -6.65 40.01 0.22
C HIS A 627 -7.29 38.61 0.38
N ALA A 628 -6.93 37.86 1.42
CA ALA A 628 -7.52 36.54 1.68
C ALA A 628 -9.00 36.66 2.09
N ASP A 629 -9.80 35.64 1.75
CA ASP A 629 -11.22 35.53 2.07
C ASP A 629 -11.48 35.17 3.55
N GLY A 630 -10.44 34.69 4.24
CA GLY A 630 -10.45 34.47 5.69
C GLY A 630 -9.04 34.30 6.27
N PHE A 631 -8.91 34.54 7.58
CA PHE A 631 -7.68 34.36 8.33
C PHE A 631 -7.91 33.60 9.64
N VAL A 632 -7.29 32.42 9.75
CA VAL A 632 -7.41 31.50 10.90
C VAL A 632 -6.06 31.28 11.56
N VAL A 633 -6.01 31.22 12.89
CA VAL A 633 -4.75 31.05 13.66
C VAL A 633 -4.92 30.07 14.82
N ASN A 634 -3.82 29.50 15.32
CA ASN A 634 -3.81 28.84 16.63
C ASN A 634 -3.61 29.90 17.74
N LEU A 635 -4.58 30.08 18.63
CA LEU A 635 -4.47 30.98 19.77
C LEU A 635 -4.02 30.19 20.99
N GLU A 636 -2.73 30.20 21.25
CA GLU A 636 -2.10 29.41 22.31
C GLU A 636 -2.11 30.21 23.62
N GLY A 637 -3.22 30.06 24.34
CA GLY A 637 -3.54 30.81 25.55
C GLY A 637 -5.02 31.17 25.62
N ILE A 638 -5.45 31.73 26.74
CA ILE A 638 -6.88 31.98 27.01
C ILE A 638 -7.14 33.42 27.52
N PRO A 639 -8.13 34.14 26.96
CA PRO A 639 -8.50 35.47 27.43
C PRO A 639 -9.30 35.39 28.74
N SER A 640 -8.64 35.04 29.84
CA SER A 640 -9.21 35.00 31.19
C SER A 640 -8.17 35.45 32.22
N MET A 641 -8.60 36.20 33.23
CA MET A 641 -7.76 36.64 34.34
C MET A 641 -7.98 35.82 35.63
N ARG A 642 -8.75 34.73 35.56
CA ARG A 642 -8.92 33.78 36.68
C ARG A 642 -7.59 33.17 37.06
N LYS A 643 -7.34 32.95 38.35
CA LYS A 643 -6.10 32.33 38.86
C LYS A 643 -5.76 31.05 38.08
N PRO A 644 -4.47 30.81 37.79
CA PRO A 644 -4.08 29.66 37.01
C PRO A 644 -4.38 28.38 37.78
N VAL A 645 -4.71 27.31 37.05
CA VAL A 645 -4.78 25.98 37.63
C VAL A 645 -3.36 25.42 37.76
N GLY A 646 -2.99 25.01 38.98
CA GLY A 646 -1.65 24.49 39.24
C GLY A 646 -0.55 25.56 39.24
N LYS A 647 0.69 25.14 38.95
CA LYS A 647 1.86 26.00 38.79
C LYS A 647 2.41 25.80 37.38
N PRO A 648 1.82 26.45 36.36
CA PRO A 648 2.24 26.22 34.99
C PRO A 648 3.66 26.75 34.75
N ARG A 649 4.42 26.09 33.87
CA ARG A 649 5.79 26.52 33.49
C ARG A 649 5.75 27.89 32.80
N TYR A 650 4.75 28.10 31.95
CA TYR A 650 4.43 29.36 31.30
C TYR A 650 2.95 29.66 31.50
N ASP A 651 2.63 30.92 31.75
CA ASP A 651 1.26 31.38 31.99
C ASP A 651 0.80 32.19 30.77
N PHE A 652 0.04 31.55 29.88
CA PHE A 652 -0.41 32.15 28.62
C PHE A 652 -1.81 32.76 28.70
N ARG A 653 -2.33 32.94 29.91
CA ARG A 653 -3.53 33.74 30.16
C ARG A 653 -3.29 35.20 29.81
N PHE A 654 -4.33 35.89 29.33
CA PHE A 654 -4.21 37.31 28.99
C PHE A 654 -5.53 38.08 29.16
N PRO A 655 -5.46 39.42 29.32
CA PRO A 655 -6.64 40.26 29.45
C PRO A 655 -7.46 40.30 28.13
N PRO A 656 -8.80 40.11 28.17
CA PRO A 656 -9.67 40.08 26.99
C PRO A 656 -9.53 41.27 26.03
N GLU A 657 -9.14 42.45 26.51
CA GLU A 657 -8.94 43.66 25.72
C GLU A 657 -7.87 43.48 24.63
N ARG A 658 -6.97 42.51 24.77
CA ARG A 658 -5.95 42.22 23.74
C ARG A 658 -6.52 41.58 22.48
N LEU A 659 -7.76 41.08 22.51
CA LEU A 659 -8.46 40.53 21.34
C LEU A 659 -8.74 41.61 20.28
N ASP A 660 -8.89 42.88 20.68
CA ASP A 660 -9.07 44.01 19.76
C ASP A 660 -7.93 44.11 18.76
N TRP A 661 -6.71 43.77 19.19
CA TRP A 661 -5.55 43.74 18.32
C TRP A 661 -5.67 42.66 17.25
N LEU A 662 -6.06 41.42 17.60
CA LEU A 662 -6.30 40.36 16.60
C LEU A 662 -7.40 40.75 15.63
N LYS A 663 -8.48 41.36 16.13
CA LYS A 663 -9.56 41.85 15.28
C LYS A 663 -9.08 42.91 14.29
N SER A 664 -8.20 43.82 14.73
CA SER A 664 -7.61 44.85 13.85
C SER A 664 -6.70 44.27 12.76
N ARG A 665 -6.14 43.06 12.96
CA ARG A 665 -5.36 42.33 11.95
C ARG A 665 -6.25 41.52 10.98
N GLY A 666 -7.56 41.52 11.19
CA GLY A 666 -8.52 40.78 10.37
C GLY A 666 -8.54 39.28 10.66
N VAL A 667 -8.14 38.84 11.86
CA VAL A 667 -8.33 37.44 12.29
C VAL A 667 -9.82 37.15 12.40
N ASP A 668 -10.30 36.17 11.64
CA ASP A 668 -11.71 35.80 11.57
C ASP A 668 -12.06 34.71 12.58
N ALA A 669 -11.15 33.75 12.77
CA ALA A 669 -11.34 32.62 13.68
C ALA A 669 -10.03 32.16 14.35
N VAL A 670 -10.17 31.54 15.52
CA VAL A 670 -9.05 30.96 16.28
C VAL A 670 -9.34 29.51 16.69
N SER A 671 -8.32 28.66 16.61
CA SER A 671 -8.33 27.38 17.32
C SER A 671 -7.93 27.60 18.77
N LEU A 672 -8.66 26.99 19.70
CA LEU A 672 -8.29 26.86 21.11
C LEU A 672 -7.82 25.45 21.47
N ALA A 673 -7.71 24.53 20.51
CA ALA A 673 -7.30 23.16 20.78
C ALA A 673 -5.78 23.05 20.98
N ASN A 674 -5.30 23.51 22.12
CA ASN A 674 -3.89 23.49 22.51
C ASN A 674 -3.74 23.26 24.02
N ASN A 675 -2.52 22.94 24.44
CA ASN A 675 -2.15 22.65 25.83
C ASN A 675 -2.33 23.84 26.79
N HIS A 676 -2.36 25.07 26.29
CA HIS A 676 -2.47 26.31 27.10
C HIS A 676 -3.88 26.88 27.23
N ALA A 677 -4.87 26.37 26.49
CA ALA A 677 -6.25 26.85 26.58
C ALA A 677 -6.87 26.64 27.97
N ALA A 678 -6.41 25.62 28.70
CA ALA A 678 -6.87 25.27 30.03
C ALA A 678 -6.06 25.90 31.18
N ASP A 679 -5.17 26.86 30.91
CA ASP A 679 -4.35 27.52 31.95
C ASP A 679 -5.21 28.14 33.07
N ALA A 680 -6.42 28.61 32.73
CA ALA A 680 -7.42 29.16 33.66
C ALA A 680 -8.51 28.14 34.10
N GLY A 681 -8.33 26.87 33.80
CA GLY A 681 -9.28 25.78 34.02
C GLY A 681 -10.53 25.85 33.13
N GLY A 682 -11.44 24.90 33.31
CA GLY A 682 -12.67 24.80 32.50
C GLY A 682 -13.54 26.07 32.55
N GLU A 683 -13.69 26.71 33.72
CA GLU A 683 -14.40 28.00 33.82
C GLU A 683 -13.70 29.11 33.02
N GLY A 684 -12.37 29.11 32.99
CA GLY A 684 -11.57 30.04 32.20
C GLY A 684 -11.75 29.85 30.69
N ILE A 685 -11.92 28.61 30.23
CA ILE A 685 -12.27 28.29 28.84
C ILE A 685 -13.63 28.90 28.48
N ILE A 686 -14.65 28.72 29.33
CA ILE A 686 -15.98 29.30 29.10
C ILE A 686 -15.93 30.83 29.06
N GLU A 687 -15.22 31.47 30.00
CA GLU A 687 -14.99 32.92 29.98
C GLU A 687 -14.27 33.37 28.69
N GLY A 688 -13.24 32.63 28.28
CA GLY A 688 -12.46 32.94 27.08
C GLY A 688 -13.28 32.83 25.79
N ILE A 689 -14.10 31.78 25.65
CA ILE A 689 -15.04 31.62 24.53
C ILE A 689 -16.03 32.79 24.49
N ALA A 690 -16.56 33.21 25.66
CA ALA A 690 -17.45 34.36 25.73
C ALA A 690 -16.75 35.68 25.33
N ALA A 691 -15.48 35.87 25.73
CA ALA A 691 -14.67 37.01 25.35
C ALA A 691 -14.41 37.07 23.84
N LEU A 692 -14.04 35.95 23.22
CA LEU A 692 -13.85 35.84 21.77
C LEU A 692 -15.13 36.16 21.00
N ARG A 693 -16.27 35.61 21.44
CA ARG A 693 -17.59 35.91 20.87
C ARG A 693 -17.91 37.41 20.97
N LYS A 694 -17.63 38.04 22.11
CA LYS A 694 -17.84 39.48 22.32
C LYS A 694 -16.94 40.33 21.39
N ALA A 695 -15.72 39.90 21.14
CA ALA A 695 -14.78 40.55 20.21
C ALA A 695 -15.12 40.29 18.72
N GLY A 696 -16.13 39.46 18.43
CA GLY A 696 -16.51 39.09 17.07
C GLY A 696 -15.45 38.23 16.36
N ILE A 697 -14.71 37.41 17.11
CA ILE A 697 -13.75 36.43 16.60
C ILE A 697 -14.36 35.05 16.85
N ALA A 698 -14.53 34.25 15.80
CA ALA A 698 -15.04 32.89 15.95
C ALA A 698 -13.99 31.98 16.63
N CYS A 699 -14.43 30.96 17.36
CA CYS A 699 -13.53 30.00 17.97
C CYS A 699 -14.04 28.57 17.84
N PHE A 700 -13.13 27.62 17.82
CA PHE A 700 -13.39 26.18 17.73
C PHE A 700 -12.29 25.38 18.44
N GLY A 701 -12.50 24.07 18.59
CA GLY A 701 -11.53 23.17 19.25
C GLY A 701 -11.59 23.19 20.78
N ALA A 702 -12.54 23.92 21.38
CA ALA A 702 -12.82 23.92 22.80
C ALA A 702 -14.31 24.18 23.07
N GLY A 703 -14.83 23.69 24.18
CA GLY A 703 -16.26 23.78 24.49
C GLY A 703 -16.58 23.43 25.94
N ALA A 704 -17.86 23.47 26.29
CA ALA A 704 -18.32 23.12 27.64
C ALA A 704 -18.29 21.62 27.95
N ASN A 705 -18.08 20.80 26.93
CA ASN A 705 -17.98 19.33 26.98
C ASN A 705 -17.32 18.82 25.69
N GLU A 706 -17.03 17.52 25.63
CA GLU A 706 -16.41 16.84 24.49
C GLU A 706 -17.15 17.03 23.15
N VAL A 707 -18.49 17.11 23.17
CA VAL A 707 -19.30 17.31 21.95
C VAL A 707 -19.13 18.72 21.41
N GLU A 708 -19.20 19.73 22.28
CA GLU A 708 -18.97 21.12 21.88
C GLU A 708 -17.53 21.38 21.45
N ALA A 709 -16.55 20.76 22.13
CA ALA A 709 -15.14 20.93 21.80
C ALA A 709 -14.80 20.37 20.41
N CYS A 710 -15.40 19.25 20.03
CA CYS A 710 -15.20 18.62 18.72
C CYS A 710 -16.05 19.22 17.61
N ARG A 711 -16.99 20.12 17.92
CA ARG A 711 -17.85 20.74 16.91
C ARG A 711 -17.03 21.66 16.00
N PRO A 712 -17.12 21.50 14.66
CA PRO A 712 -16.39 22.37 13.75
C PRO A 712 -16.96 23.77 13.71
N LEU A 713 -16.11 24.73 13.35
CA LEU A 713 -16.55 26.01 12.82
C LEU A 713 -16.97 25.81 11.35
N ARG A 714 -18.23 26.07 11.03
CA ARG A 714 -18.75 26.02 9.66
C ARG A 714 -18.79 27.41 9.04
N ILE A 715 -18.11 27.59 7.90
CA ILE A 715 -18.07 28.86 7.17
C ILE A 715 -18.22 28.63 5.66
N GLU A 716 -18.85 29.60 5.00
CA GLU A 716 -18.90 29.67 3.53
C GLU A 716 -18.14 30.90 3.04
N ARG A 717 -17.28 30.72 2.03
CA ARG A 717 -16.58 31.80 1.31
C ARG A 717 -16.50 31.45 -0.16
N LYS A 718 -16.85 32.38 -1.05
CA LYS A 718 -16.76 32.19 -2.52
C LYS A 718 -17.40 30.88 -3.00
N GLY A 719 -18.55 30.51 -2.42
CA GLY A 719 -19.27 29.26 -2.73
C GLY A 719 -18.66 27.99 -2.13
N VAL A 720 -17.49 28.05 -1.48
CA VAL A 720 -16.86 26.91 -0.81
C VAL A 720 -17.36 26.81 0.64
N GLN A 721 -18.08 25.72 0.93
CA GLN A 721 -18.48 25.36 2.29
C GLN A 721 -17.32 24.68 3.01
N MET A 722 -16.98 25.10 4.23
CA MET A 722 -15.85 24.59 5.01
C MET A 722 -16.27 24.20 6.42
N ALA A 723 -15.72 23.08 6.89
CA ALA A 723 -15.78 22.62 8.28
C ALA A 723 -14.37 22.67 8.87
N ILE A 724 -14.13 23.59 9.81
CA ILE A 724 -12.82 23.83 10.41
C ILE A 724 -12.80 23.24 11.83
N PHE A 725 -11.93 22.27 12.04
CA PHE A 725 -11.73 21.58 13.31
C PHE A 725 -10.44 22.04 13.98
N GLY A 726 -10.39 21.92 15.31
CA GLY A 726 -9.18 22.11 16.10
C GLY A 726 -8.97 20.87 16.95
N VAL A 727 -7.77 20.31 16.96
CA VAL A 727 -7.42 19.14 17.77
C VAL A 727 -6.05 19.27 18.40
N SER A 728 -5.91 18.83 19.65
CA SER A 728 -4.63 18.70 20.35
C SER A 728 -4.20 17.24 20.44
N TYR A 729 -2.89 16.98 20.37
CA TYR A 729 -2.31 15.66 20.66
C TYR A 729 -1.93 15.49 22.14
N PHE A 730 -2.14 16.54 22.95
CA PHE A 730 -1.78 16.59 24.35
C PHE A 730 -2.96 16.18 25.25
N PRO A 731 -2.73 15.45 26.36
CA PRO A 731 -3.77 15.08 27.31
C PRO A 731 -4.24 16.25 28.21
N GLU A 732 -3.53 17.38 28.22
CA GLU A 732 -3.84 18.54 29.05
C GLU A 732 -5.16 19.21 28.65
N GLY A 733 -6.05 19.38 29.63
CA GLY A 733 -7.27 20.18 29.44
C GLY A 733 -8.28 19.60 28.47
N ILE A 734 -8.21 18.31 28.15
CA ILE A 734 -9.19 17.62 27.31
C ILE A 734 -10.58 17.69 27.96
N ALA A 735 -11.59 18.04 27.16
CA ALA A 735 -12.98 18.06 27.62
C ALA A 735 -13.47 16.64 27.95
N ASP A 736 -14.43 16.51 28.85
CA ASP A 736 -15.18 15.26 29.05
C ASP A 736 -16.69 15.52 28.90
N SER A 737 -17.53 14.55 29.30
CA SER A 737 -18.98 14.68 29.22
C SER A 737 -19.55 15.84 30.06
N ASP A 738 -18.89 16.20 31.15
CA ASP A 738 -19.38 17.09 32.20
C ASP A 738 -18.45 18.29 32.47
N SER A 739 -17.29 18.35 31.82
CA SER A 739 -16.28 19.38 32.03
C SER A 739 -15.80 20.06 30.74
N ALA A 740 -15.63 21.38 30.85
CA ALA A 740 -15.13 22.21 29.76
C ALA A 740 -13.65 21.95 29.49
N GLY A 741 -13.29 21.90 28.21
CA GLY A 741 -11.95 21.56 27.77
C GLY A 741 -11.78 21.68 26.26
N VAL A 742 -10.67 21.15 25.76
CA VAL A 742 -10.31 21.14 24.34
C VAL A 742 -10.61 19.80 23.67
N ALA A 743 -10.69 19.79 22.34
CA ALA A 743 -10.77 18.57 21.57
C ALA A 743 -9.39 17.91 21.46
N GLY A 744 -9.31 16.61 21.78
CA GLY A 744 -8.05 15.87 21.80
C GLY A 744 -8.07 14.57 21.00
N LEU A 745 -6.94 14.21 20.41
CA LEU A 745 -6.66 12.87 19.92
C LEU A 745 -5.65 12.19 20.85
N PRO A 746 -5.83 10.88 21.16
CA PRO A 746 -6.87 9.97 20.68
C PRO A 746 -8.24 10.09 21.40
N ALA A 747 -8.36 10.91 22.46
CA ALA A 747 -9.49 10.88 23.39
C ALA A 747 -10.88 11.00 22.72
N HIS A 748 -11.03 11.91 21.76
CA HIS A 748 -12.31 12.19 21.10
C HIS A 748 -12.43 11.60 19.70
N ARG A 749 -11.62 10.58 19.40
CA ARG A 749 -11.59 9.96 18.07
C ARG A 749 -13.00 9.62 17.54
N ALA A 750 -13.82 8.91 18.30
CA ALA A 750 -15.15 8.49 17.86
C ALA A 750 -16.11 9.66 17.56
N ILE A 751 -15.99 10.77 18.30
CA ILE A 751 -16.78 11.99 18.07
C ILE A 751 -16.31 12.66 16.78
N LEU A 752 -15.00 12.84 16.62
CA LEU A 752 -14.41 13.43 15.41
C LEU A 752 -14.77 12.62 14.15
N GLU A 753 -14.73 11.29 14.21
CA GLU A 753 -15.15 10.41 13.12
C GLU A 753 -16.59 10.69 12.68
N ARG A 754 -17.51 10.91 13.63
CA ARG A 754 -18.90 11.27 13.34
C ARG A 754 -19.00 12.65 12.68
N GLU A 755 -18.32 13.65 13.22
CA GLU A 755 -18.37 15.02 12.70
C GLU A 755 -17.73 15.14 11.31
N PHE A 756 -16.63 14.42 11.05
CA PHE A 756 -16.02 14.32 9.74
C PHE A 756 -16.96 13.66 8.73
N ARG A 757 -17.61 12.55 9.11
CA ARG A 757 -18.59 11.89 8.24
C ARG A 757 -19.75 12.82 7.89
N GLN A 758 -20.26 13.56 8.87
CA GLN A 758 -21.30 14.56 8.64
C GLN A 758 -20.81 15.67 7.70
N ALA A 759 -19.58 16.15 7.86
CA ALA A 759 -19.04 17.19 6.99
C ALA A 759 -18.90 16.72 5.53
N LEU A 760 -18.47 15.48 5.33
CA LEU A 760 -18.44 14.86 4.01
C LEU A 760 -19.84 14.70 3.40
N GLU A 761 -20.84 14.28 4.17
CA GLU A 761 -22.24 14.16 3.73
C GLU A 761 -22.84 15.51 3.30
N LEU A 762 -22.40 16.61 3.93
CA LEU A 762 -22.79 17.97 3.59
C LEU A 762 -21.97 18.58 2.43
N GLY A 763 -20.98 17.86 1.91
CA GLY A 763 -20.10 18.34 0.84
C GLY A 763 -19.14 19.44 1.29
N GLU A 764 -18.80 19.49 2.57
CA GLU A 764 -17.94 20.54 3.12
C GLU A 764 -16.46 20.18 3.02
N ARG A 765 -15.65 21.22 2.82
CA ARG A 765 -14.19 21.14 2.87
C ARG A 765 -13.71 21.02 4.31
N ILE A 766 -13.11 19.88 4.66
CA ILE A 766 -12.57 19.65 6.00
C ILE A 766 -11.16 20.27 6.10
N ILE A 767 -10.99 21.17 7.07
CA ILE A 767 -9.73 21.79 7.45
C ILE A 767 -9.49 21.48 8.93
N VAL A 768 -8.28 21.06 9.29
CA VAL A 768 -7.97 20.69 10.67
C VAL A 768 -6.76 21.47 11.17
N ILE A 769 -6.94 22.27 12.21
CA ILE A 769 -5.84 22.90 12.95
C ILE A 769 -5.37 21.93 14.02
N VAL A 770 -4.11 21.56 13.96
CA VAL A 770 -3.49 20.58 14.87
C VAL A 770 -2.51 21.28 15.79
N HIS A 771 -2.51 20.90 17.06
CA HIS A 771 -1.49 21.33 18.02
C HIS A 771 -0.77 20.10 18.60
N GLY A 772 0.47 19.85 18.17
CA GLY A 772 1.25 18.67 18.54
C GLY A 772 2.60 18.58 17.82
N GLY A 773 3.48 17.71 18.34
CA GLY A 773 4.87 17.56 17.90
C GLY A 773 5.85 17.84 19.04
N ASP A 774 7.15 17.78 18.76
CA ASP A 774 8.19 18.04 19.75
C ASP A 774 8.62 19.51 19.71
N GLU A 775 8.64 20.19 20.86
CA GLU A 775 9.07 21.59 20.97
C GLU A 775 10.50 21.78 20.39
N TYR A 776 10.63 22.76 19.49
CA TYR A 776 11.88 23.17 18.84
C TYR A 776 12.57 22.12 17.96
N ASP A 777 11.88 21.02 17.59
CA ASP A 777 12.37 20.07 16.58
C ASP A 777 11.76 20.37 15.21
N ALA A 778 12.63 20.63 14.22
CA ALA A 778 12.21 20.87 12.83
C ALA A 778 11.79 19.58 12.12
N ARG A 779 12.05 18.41 12.70
CA ARG A 779 11.65 17.10 12.16
C ARG A 779 10.24 16.76 12.61
N VAL A 780 9.48 16.17 11.70
CA VAL A 780 8.15 15.64 11.98
C VAL A 780 8.27 14.27 12.64
N ASN A 781 7.62 14.07 13.79
CA ASN A 781 7.68 12.81 14.52
C ASN A 781 6.63 11.78 14.05
N ASP A 782 6.77 10.53 14.50
CA ASP A 782 5.90 9.42 14.08
C ASP A 782 4.43 9.61 14.48
N GLU A 783 4.15 10.30 15.59
CA GLU A 783 2.80 10.61 16.02
C GLU A 783 2.12 11.62 15.08
N GLN A 784 2.84 12.68 14.69
CA GLN A 784 2.37 13.64 13.71
C GLN A 784 2.05 12.97 12.37
N HIS A 785 2.92 12.10 11.85
CA HIS A 785 2.64 11.32 10.65
C HIS A 785 1.40 10.43 10.81
N ARG A 786 1.28 9.73 11.93
CA ARG A 786 0.15 8.82 12.20
C ARG A 786 -1.18 9.56 12.18
N TRP A 787 -1.28 10.65 12.93
CA TRP A 787 -2.53 11.40 13.02
C TRP A 787 -2.83 12.18 11.75
N ALA A 788 -1.84 12.71 11.05
CA ALA A 788 -2.06 13.37 9.77
C ALA A 788 -2.67 12.40 8.74
N ARG A 789 -2.14 11.17 8.62
CA ARG A 789 -2.72 10.14 7.76
C ARG A 789 -4.14 9.78 8.17
N TRP A 790 -4.39 9.62 9.47
CA TRP A 790 -5.73 9.33 9.98
C TRP A 790 -6.72 10.45 9.62
N LEU A 791 -6.34 11.71 9.81
CA LEU A 791 -7.18 12.87 9.43
C LEU A 791 -7.45 12.90 7.93
N VAL A 792 -6.43 12.65 7.09
CA VAL A 792 -6.62 12.55 5.63
C VAL A 792 -7.55 11.40 5.28
N ALA A 793 -7.41 10.23 5.91
CA ALA A 793 -8.30 9.08 5.73
C ALA A 793 -9.78 9.39 6.07
N TRP A 794 -10.00 10.35 6.98
CA TRP A 794 -11.32 10.88 7.34
C TRP A 794 -11.76 12.10 6.52
N GLY A 795 -11.05 12.43 5.43
CA GLY A 795 -11.44 13.44 4.46
C GLY A 795 -10.85 14.83 4.70
N ALA A 796 -9.91 14.98 5.65
CA ALA A 796 -9.20 16.25 5.80
C ALA A 796 -8.44 16.60 4.52
N SER A 797 -8.75 17.78 3.98
CA SER A 797 -8.13 18.30 2.76
C SER A 797 -6.92 19.18 3.05
N PHE A 798 -6.93 19.79 4.24
CA PHE A 798 -5.89 20.66 4.73
C PHE A 798 -5.67 20.39 6.21
N ILE A 799 -4.41 20.16 6.59
CA ILE A 799 -3.99 20.05 7.98
C ILE A 799 -2.99 21.16 8.23
N VAL A 800 -3.22 21.96 9.26
CA VAL A 800 -2.37 23.10 9.62
C VAL A 800 -1.93 22.96 11.07
N GLY A 801 -0.67 22.61 11.25
CA GLY A 801 -0.07 22.32 12.54
C GLY A 801 0.55 23.54 13.21
N ALA A 802 0.66 23.43 14.52
CA ALA A 802 1.24 24.38 15.46
C ALA A 802 1.78 23.58 16.66
N HIS A 803 2.42 24.24 17.64
CA HIS A 803 3.09 23.68 18.84
C HIS A 803 4.63 23.61 18.79
N PRO A 804 5.29 23.02 17.76
CA PRO A 804 6.75 22.88 17.78
C PRO A 804 7.52 24.20 17.90
N HIS A 805 6.85 25.36 17.78
CA HIS A 805 7.44 26.69 17.79
C HIS A 805 8.50 26.93 16.70
N VAL A 806 8.63 25.99 15.75
CA VAL A 806 9.46 26.04 14.56
C VAL A 806 8.67 25.60 13.35
N ILE A 807 9.03 26.12 12.18
CA ILE A 807 8.44 25.68 10.91
C ILE A 807 8.89 24.24 10.67
N GLN A 808 7.93 23.35 10.45
CA GLN A 808 8.18 22.01 9.94
C GLN A 808 7.73 21.93 8.48
N ARG A 809 8.22 20.91 7.76
CA ARG A 809 7.98 20.79 6.32
C ARG A 809 6.49 20.66 5.96
N GLU A 810 6.19 21.02 4.71
CA GLU A 810 4.92 20.77 4.05
C GLU A 810 4.97 19.44 3.29
N GLU A 811 3.90 18.67 3.38
CA GLU A 811 3.73 17.40 2.67
C GLU A 811 2.40 17.37 1.93
N ASN A 812 2.34 16.62 0.83
CA ASN A 812 1.09 16.30 0.15
C ASN A 812 0.83 14.80 0.25
N TYR A 813 -0.20 14.42 0.99
CA TYR A 813 -0.53 13.00 1.23
C TYR A 813 -1.97 12.74 0.80
N GLY A 814 -2.16 11.77 -0.08
CA GLY A 814 -3.48 11.42 -0.59
C GLY A 814 -4.20 12.57 -1.31
N GLY A 815 -3.49 13.59 -1.79
CA GLY A 815 -4.04 14.82 -2.36
C GLY A 815 -4.37 15.93 -1.33
N ALA A 816 -4.20 15.69 -0.03
CA ALA A 816 -4.34 16.71 1.00
C ALA A 816 -3.01 17.46 1.22
N VAL A 817 -3.08 18.76 1.55
CA VAL A 817 -1.90 19.53 2.02
C VAL A 817 -1.79 19.41 3.53
N ILE A 818 -0.60 19.06 4.00
CA ILE A 818 -0.26 18.93 5.41
C ILE A 818 0.88 19.90 5.71
N LEU A 819 0.62 20.88 6.56
CA LEU A 819 1.61 21.81 7.10
C LEU A 819 1.86 21.36 8.53
N HIS A 820 2.92 20.60 8.82
CA HIS A 820 3.08 19.98 10.16
C HIS A 820 3.30 20.97 11.29
N SER A 821 3.93 22.11 11.00
CA SER A 821 3.99 23.24 11.90
C SER A 821 4.28 24.54 11.14
N LEU A 822 3.50 25.58 11.42
CA LEU A 822 3.78 26.94 10.97
C LEU A 822 4.63 27.74 11.97
N GLY A 823 4.94 27.18 13.14
CA GLY A 823 5.72 27.82 14.19
C GLY A 823 5.15 29.16 14.70
N ASN A 824 6.00 30.03 15.25
CA ASN A 824 5.55 31.20 16.01
C ASN A 824 5.17 32.40 15.13
N ALA A 825 3.88 32.74 15.10
CA ALA A 825 3.39 33.92 14.40
C ALA A 825 3.41 35.19 15.28
N VAL A 826 2.99 35.05 16.53
CA VAL A 826 3.01 36.10 17.55
C VAL A 826 3.49 35.50 18.86
N TYR A 827 4.55 36.05 19.45
CA TYR A 827 5.15 35.46 20.65
C TYR A 827 5.74 36.52 21.61
N PRO A 828 5.80 36.28 22.93
CA PRO A 828 6.38 37.21 23.89
C PRO A 828 7.86 37.52 23.57
N SER A 829 8.23 38.81 23.59
CA SER A 829 9.57 39.25 23.16
C SER A 829 10.72 38.74 24.04
N ARG A 830 10.42 38.31 25.28
CA ARG A 830 11.41 37.74 26.21
C ARG A 830 11.75 36.28 25.92
N ILE A 831 10.92 35.59 25.16
CA ILE A 831 11.19 34.20 24.77
C ILE A 831 11.83 34.25 23.39
N SER A 832 13.16 34.08 23.36
CA SER A 832 13.92 34.07 22.12
C SER A 832 13.70 32.76 21.37
N SER A 833 12.81 32.73 20.38
CA SER A 833 12.82 31.68 19.34
C SER A 833 13.34 32.29 18.04
N VAL A 834 14.38 31.68 17.50
CA VAL A 834 15.18 32.17 16.38
C VAL A 834 14.36 32.02 15.08
N ALA A 835 13.80 33.11 14.55
CA ALA A 835 13.20 33.20 13.20
C ALA A 835 12.27 32.03 12.79
N SER A 836 11.27 31.69 13.60
CA SER A 836 10.70 30.34 13.57
C SER A 836 9.22 30.21 13.17
N GLY A 837 8.64 31.18 12.44
CA GLY A 837 7.22 31.13 12.04
C GLY A 837 6.92 31.56 10.62
N ALA A 838 5.84 31.02 10.04
CA ALA A 838 5.38 31.28 8.69
C ALA A 838 3.87 31.57 8.63
N ILE A 839 3.48 32.29 7.59
CA ILE A 839 2.08 32.50 7.21
C ILE A 839 1.86 31.79 5.88
N ARG A 840 0.82 30.96 5.81
CA ARG A 840 0.48 30.24 4.58
C ARG A 840 -0.86 30.69 4.04
N THR A 841 -0.87 30.90 2.73
CA THR A 841 -2.05 31.23 1.96
C THR A 841 -2.36 30.02 1.10
N LEU A 842 -3.55 29.45 1.27
CA LEU A 842 -3.99 28.22 0.62
C LEU A 842 -5.26 28.51 -0.18
N ASP A 843 -5.27 28.06 -1.44
CA ASP A 843 -6.52 28.00 -2.20
C ASP A 843 -7.30 26.77 -1.75
N VAL A 844 -8.36 27.00 -0.97
CA VAL A 844 -9.25 25.96 -0.44
C VAL A 844 -10.40 25.65 -1.38
N GLY A 845 -10.50 26.29 -2.54
CA GLY A 845 -11.46 25.95 -3.60
C GLY A 845 -10.96 24.84 -4.53
N ARG A 846 -9.65 24.57 -4.60
CA ARG A 846 -9.12 23.49 -5.48
C ARG A 846 -9.77 22.12 -5.23
N PRO A 847 -9.85 21.21 -6.23
CA PRO A 847 -10.40 19.85 -6.05
C PRO A 847 -9.73 19.07 -4.91
N VAL A 848 -10.49 18.22 -4.21
CA VAL A 848 -10.04 17.51 -2.99
C VAL A 848 -10.22 16.00 -3.00
N PRO A 849 -9.45 15.30 -2.15
CA PRO A 849 -9.38 13.86 -2.17
C PRO A 849 -10.76 13.23 -2.06
N VAL A 850 -11.15 12.47 -3.08
CA VAL A 850 -12.24 11.53 -2.95
C VAL A 850 -11.65 10.25 -2.35
N LEU A 851 -11.57 10.18 -1.04
CA LEU A 851 -11.46 8.87 -0.39
C LEU A 851 -12.88 8.32 -0.28
N ARG A 852 -13.20 7.32 -1.12
CA ARG A 852 -14.31 6.42 -0.82
C ARG A 852 -13.92 5.76 0.49
N GLN A 853 -14.61 6.06 1.59
CA GLN A 853 -14.42 5.31 2.82
C GLN A 853 -14.62 3.83 2.53
N ALA A 854 -13.53 3.06 2.63
CA ALA A 854 -13.59 1.63 2.89
C ALA A 854 -14.40 1.47 4.19
N GLY A 855 -15.63 0.99 4.09
CA GLY A 855 -16.47 0.71 5.27
C GLY A 855 -17.84 1.39 5.34
N SER A 856 -18.44 1.83 4.22
CA SER A 856 -19.89 2.06 4.14
C SER A 856 -20.61 1.02 3.25
N ALA A 857 -20.28 -0.26 3.45
CA ALA A 857 -21.17 -1.35 3.10
C ALA A 857 -21.68 -1.98 4.39
N ARG A 858 -23.01 -2.01 4.53
CA ARG A 858 -23.78 -2.54 5.66
C ARG A 858 -23.30 -3.88 6.21
#